data_AF-A0A7Y2JBS6-F1
#
_entry.id   AF-A0A7Y2JBS6-F1
#
_cell.length_a   1.000
_cell.length_b   1.000
_cell.length_c   1.000
_cell.angle_alpha   90.00
_cell.angle_beta   90.00
_cell.angle_gamma   90.00
#
_symmetry.space_group_name_H-M   'P 1'
#
loop_
_entity.id
_entity.type
_entity.pdbx_description
1 polymer ?
#
loop_
_entity_poly.entity_id
_entity_poly.type
_entity_poly.pdbx_seq_one_letter_code
_entity_poly.pdbx_strand_id
1 'polypeptide(L)'
;MNTNQKIMKRTRATRWLIPLIVFLLAAPFSALADDTELFATRTNPNVLLMLDTTGSMDSVDSGVTGVGDLDGDGTSNSRMDILWKVVYTLLNADLSIPASTVTTNTRVRSGFGAGCRDEIRVYSDNWNDFPSSGTIQVGSGGSVDTVTYTSKQRRSGRYYFQFSPDACFTFGHPRRDRISYSGGSSYPNPFPANHSEATGSDFKNNVTSLDEEQLKARIGLMTFTTNSSGTSVQINIRNQVGSSSPNNPAFASPTRYYDIWNSVTNYAYASGGTPTAQALVASNTFFTNAYDTNAPCRKNFAILLTDGEDTMGLPGHGNGYSPDYYCSGSFNSDGCPTGSNPGQVTRNNEVIQAAANLKAQGYELFSVGVGISGNQEHLRVLREVLRRAAEQEGLTATQAEYNAIGATGDNTARADGRAFFATDATQLAISLTNIFKQITVGTYSFTSPTVLSVRSVDRNELYLASFSPSIPPATFWPASMRAYTINADNTLTFRWDAATQLQVKSPSSREIFTGRFDNTASTWGREAFTTSNISPVDLSVPDTATRDSLVDYIRGIGHDNNMKLGDIFHSKPVLVSSPSIFHIEEGYSHLHTSDSGLSPGGKTFQKAKEHRRRILYAGANDGMLHAFLAGEWNSSTGLYSTNDTGEELFGYVPNTIWPTLIDYLPGDVTSHCYHVDSSPRVADVWWYNGTDDDIK
;
A
#
# COMPACT_ATOMS: atom_id res chain seq x y z
N MET A 1 -57.08 -13.77 -26.95
CA MET A 1 -55.77 -13.80 -27.63
C MET A 1 -54.72 -13.21 -26.68
N ASN A 2 -53.96 -14.13 -26.10
CA ASN A 2 -52.70 -14.07 -25.34
C ASN A 2 -52.19 -12.76 -24.72
N THR A 3 -52.36 -12.72 -23.40
CA THR A 3 -51.41 -12.24 -22.38
C THR A 3 -50.02 -12.86 -22.59
N ASN A 4 -48.97 -12.05 -22.72
CA ASN A 4 -47.58 -12.52 -22.68
C ASN A 4 -46.84 -11.90 -21.50
N GLN A 5 -46.94 -12.59 -20.38
CA GLN A 5 -46.16 -12.40 -19.17
C GLN A 5 -44.74 -12.95 -19.44
N LYS A 6 -43.75 -12.09 -19.67
CA LYS A 6 -42.34 -12.52 -19.74
C LYS A 6 -41.86 -12.84 -18.33
N ILE A 7 -41.89 -14.12 -18.01
CA ILE A 7 -41.24 -14.74 -16.85
C ILE A 7 -39.73 -14.49 -16.98
N MET A 8 -39.20 -13.53 -16.21
CA MET A 8 -37.76 -13.46 -15.93
C MET A 8 -37.39 -14.68 -15.08
N LYS A 9 -36.84 -15.71 -15.75
CA LYS A 9 -36.18 -16.82 -15.08
C LYS A 9 -35.07 -16.26 -14.20
N ARG A 10 -35.20 -16.41 -12.88
CA ARG A 10 -34.11 -16.26 -11.91
C ARG A 10 -33.01 -17.28 -12.26
N THR A 11 -32.02 -16.85 -13.04
CA THR A 11 -30.75 -17.57 -13.18
C THR A 11 -29.94 -17.36 -11.91
N ARG A 12 -29.62 -18.46 -11.23
CA ARG A 12 -28.76 -18.52 -10.03
C ARG A 12 -27.39 -17.88 -10.35
N ALA A 13 -27.23 -16.61 -10.01
CA ALA A 13 -25.98 -15.85 -10.11
C ALA A 13 -25.06 -16.10 -8.90
N THR A 14 -24.86 -17.37 -8.51
CA THR A 14 -24.11 -17.74 -7.28
C THR A 14 -22.78 -18.42 -7.57
N ARG A 15 -22.33 -18.46 -8.83
CA ARG A 15 -21.07 -19.16 -9.23
C ARG A 15 -20.00 -18.28 -9.88
N TRP A 16 -20.26 -16.98 -10.05
CA TRP A 16 -19.34 -16.07 -10.77
C TRP A 16 -18.64 -15.02 -9.88
N LEU A 17 -18.96 -14.94 -8.59
CA LEU A 17 -18.34 -14.00 -7.64
C LEU A 17 -17.06 -14.55 -6.97
N ILE A 18 -16.95 -15.88 -6.83
CA ILE A 18 -15.79 -16.57 -6.24
C ILE A 18 -14.51 -16.46 -7.12
N PRO A 19 -14.56 -16.59 -8.46
CA PRO A 19 -13.37 -16.37 -9.27
C PRO A 19 -12.89 -14.91 -9.27
N LEU A 20 -13.73 -13.93 -8.91
CA LEU A 20 -13.33 -12.51 -8.88
C LEU A 20 -12.39 -12.20 -7.70
N ILE A 21 -12.65 -12.75 -6.52
CA ILE A 21 -11.75 -12.66 -5.35
C ILE A 21 -10.40 -13.32 -5.68
N VAL A 22 -10.43 -14.50 -6.31
CA VAL A 22 -9.22 -15.20 -6.77
C VAL A 22 -8.49 -14.38 -7.84
N PHE A 23 -9.17 -13.75 -8.80
CA PHE A 23 -8.52 -12.94 -9.85
C PHE A 23 -7.97 -11.58 -9.36
N LEU A 24 -8.63 -10.95 -8.37
CA LEU A 24 -8.19 -9.68 -7.76
C LEU A 24 -6.96 -9.85 -6.86
N LEU A 25 -6.82 -11.02 -6.23
CA LEU A 25 -5.65 -11.40 -5.41
C LEU A 25 -4.57 -12.16 -6.21
N ALA A 26 -4.93 -12.81 -7.33
CA ALA A 26 -3.98 -13.50 -8.22
C ALA A 26 -3.32 -12.59 -9.25
N ALA A 27 -3.54 -11.27 -9.22
CA ALA A 27 -2.57 -10.37 -9.81
C ALA A 27 -1.29 -10.57 -8.98
N PRO A 28 -0.23 -11.19 -9.53
CA PRO A 28 1.00 -11.34 -8.79
C PRO A 28 1.38 -9.94 -8.26
N PHE A 29 1.94 -9.87 -7.06
CA PHE A 29 2.82 -8.75 -6.76
C PHE A 29 3.78 -8.72 -7.94
N SER A 30 3.59 -7.78 -8.85
CA SER A 30 4.45 -7.69 -10.02
C SER A 30 5.83 -7.48 -9.42
N ALA A 31 6.62 -8.56 -9.44
CA ALA A 31 8.05 -8.47 -9.41
C ALA A 31 8.39 -7.73 -10.69
N LEU A 32 8.29 -6.40 -10.63
CA LEU A 32 9.09 -5.55 -11.47
C LEU A 32 10.50 -5.98 -11.11
N ALA A 33 11.11 -6.77 -11.98
CA ALA A 33 12.54 -7.00 -11.99
C ALA A 33 13.15 -5.61 -12.24
N ASP A 34 13.29 -4.86 -11.17
CA ASP A 34 13.88 -3.55 -11.11
C ASP A 34 15.20 -3.71 -10.37
N ASP A 35 16.28 -3.21 -10.96
CA ASP A 35 17.67 -3.39 -10.47
C ASP A 35 17.90 -2.72 -9.10
N THR A 36 16.85 -2.14 -8.52
CA THR A 36 16.68 -1.64 -7.15
C THR A 36 17.15 -2.61 -6.06
N GLU A 37 17.03 -3.94 -6.21
CA GLU A 37 17.46 -4.90 -5.17
C GLU A 37 18.99 -5.05 -5.05
N LEU A 38 19.78 -4.59 -6.03
CA LEU A 38 21.24 -4.74 -6.00
C LEU A 38 21.94 -3.66 -5.15
N PHE A 39 21.26 -2.54 -4.87
CA PHE A 39 21.84 -1.38 -4.18
C PHE A 39 21.15 -1.02 -2.85
N ALA A 40 20.23 -1.85 -2.36
CA ALA A 40 19.43 -1.57 -1.18
C ALA A 40 19.56 -2.63 -0.08
N THR A 41 19.67 -2.20 1.18
CA THR A 41 19.28 -3.02 2.33
C THR A 41 17.77 -2.86 2.55
N ARG A 42 16.98 -3.84 2.13
CA ARG A 42 15.51 -3.84 2.28
C ARG A 42 15.12 -3.94 3.75
N THR A 43 14.59 -2.87 4.34
CA THR A 43 14.04 -2.90 5.71
C THR A 43 12.53 -3.09 5.67
N ASN A 44 12.08 -4.31 5.93
CA ASN A 44 10.65 -4.65 5.87
C ASN A 44 9.87 -3.89 6.96
N PRO A 45 8.66 -3.36 6.64
CA PRO A 45 7.91 -2.49 7.53
C PRO A 45 7.33 -3.25 8.71
N ASN A 46 7.08 -2.51 9.80
CA ASN A 46 6.26 -3.00 10.91
C ASN A 46 4.80 -2.63 10.64
N VAL A 47 3.91 -3.61 10.74
CA VAL A 47 2.47 -3.40 10.55
C VAL A 47 1.74 -3.91 11.78
N LEU A 48 0.96 -3.05 12.43
CA LEU A 48 0.06 -3.46 13.50
C LEU A 48 -1.36 -3.60 12.94
N LEU A 49 -1.88 -4.82 12.92
CA LEU A 49 -3.28 -5.08 12.64
C LEU A 49 -4.09 -4.91 13.92
N MET A 50 -4.97 -3.90 13.96
CA MET A 50 -5.83 -3.60 15.11
C MET A 50 -7.25 -4.06 14.80
N LEU A 51 -7.66 -5.13 15.46
CA LEU A 51 -8.98 -5.72 15.30
C LEU A 51 -9.92 -5.24 16.38
N ASP A 52 -10.98 -4.59 15.95
CA ASP A 52 -12.16 -4.36 16.75
C ASP A 52 -12.85 -5.70 17.03
N THR A 53 -12.88 -6.11 18.30
CA THR A 53 -13.54 -7.34 18.75
C THR A 53 -14.72 -7.01 19.66
N THR A 54 -15.41 -5.93 19.34
CA THR A 54 -16.46 -5.37 20.19
C THR A 54 -17.82 -5.99 19.86
N GLY A 55 -18.81 -5.83 20.74
CA GLY A 55 -20.13 -6.44 20.57
C GLY A 55 -20.86 -5.96 19.32
N SER A 56 -20.55 -4.76 18.80
CA SER A 56 -21.16 -4.25 17.57
C SER A 56 -20.68 -4.97 16.30
N MET A 57 -19.57 -5.71 16.40
CA MET A 57 -19.05 -6.58 15.33
C MET A 57 -19.80 -7.92 15.18
N ASP A 58 -20.68 -8.27 16.12
CA ASP A 58 -21.58 -9.43 16.08
C ASP A 58 -22.80 -9.20 15.14
N SER A 59 -22.98 -7.98 14.64
CA SER A 59 -24.11 -7.66 13.77
C SER A 59 -23.90 -8.07 12.30
N VAL A 60 -25.00 -8.36 11.60
CA VAL A 60 -25.05 -8.67 10.16
C VAL A 60 -25.59 -7.46 9.40
N ASP A 61 -24.86 -7.00 8.38
CA ASP A 61 -25.34 -5.93 7.51
C ASP A 61 -26.33 -6.44 6.46
N SER A 62 -27.32 -5.62 6.12
CA SER A 62 -28.35 -5.99 5.14
C SER A 62 -27.75 -6.11 3.73
N GLY A 63 -27.85 -7.30 3.12
CA GLY A 63 -27.45 -7.54 1.72
C GLY A 63 -26.08 -8.17 1.51
N VAL A 64 -25.38 -8.57 2.58
CA VAL A 64 -24.07 -9.21 2.51
C VAL A 64 -24.16 -10.65 1.97
N THR A 65 -23.27 -11.01 1.05
CA THR A 65 -23.12 -12.39 0.57
C THR A 65 -22.46 -13.25 1.64
N GLY A 66 -23.09 -14.39 1.97
CA GLY A 66 -22.68 -15.16 3.13
C GLY A 66 -21.26 -15.74 3.07
N VAL A 67 -20.53 -15.58 4.18
CA VAL A 67 -19.22 -16.17 4.47
C VAL A 67 -19.29 -17.42 5.36
N GLY A 68 -20.46 -17.70 5.96
CA GLY A 68 -20.64 -18.76 6.94
C GLY A 68 -20.34 -18.29 8.36
N ASP A 69 -20.71 -19.11 9.34
CA ASP A 69 -20.34 -18.95 10.76
C ASP A 69 -18.89 -19.45 10.95
N LEU A 70 -17.95 -18.52 11.05
CA LEU A 70 -16.52 -18.77 11.16
C LEU A 70 -16.02 -18.66 12.59
N ASP A 71 -16.57 -17.75 13.39
CA ASP A 71 -16.16 -17.60 14.79
C ASP A 71 -16.90 -18.57 15.74
N GLY A 72 -17.95 -19.24 15.30
CA GLY A 72 -18.66 -20.26 16.06
C GLY A 72 -19.68 -19.70 17.04
N ASP A 73 -20.08 -18.43 16.90
CA ASP A 73 -21.09 -17.78 17.74
C ASP A 73 -22.54 -18.24 17.43
N GLY A 74 -22.74 -18.96 16.32
CA GLY A 74 -24.04 -19.45 15.85
C GLY A 74 -24.82 -18.44 15.00
N THR A 75 -24.32 -17.22 14.86
CA THR A 75 -24.72 -16.24 13.86
C THR A 75 -23.96 -16.56 12.57
N SER A 76 -24.61 -16.38 11.42
CA SER A 76 -23.92 -16.49 10.15
C SER A 76 -23.78 -15.11 9.52
N ASN A 77 -22.56 -14.79 9.10
CA ASN A 77 -22.21 -13.60 8.32
C ASN A 77 -22.19 -12.32 9.15
N SER A 78 -21.75 -12.41 10.41
CA SER A 78 -21.43 -11.23 11.22
C SER A 78 -20.25 -10.45 10.62
N ARG A 79 -20.05 -9.19 11.03
CA ARG A 79 -18.83 -8.44 10.66
C ARG A 79 -17.57 -9.15 11.14
N MET A 80 -17.65 -9.87 12.26
CA MET A 80 -16.58 -10.72 12.77
C MET A 80 -16.26 -11.89 11.83
N ASP A 81 -17.27 -12.60 11.31
CA ASP A 81 -17.05 -13.66 10.32
C ASP A 81 -16.35 -13.15 9.05
N ILE A 82 -16.80 -11.98 8.57
CA ILE A 82 -16.20 -11.32 7.40
C ILE A 82 -14.72 -11.03 7.67
N LEU A 83 -14.42 -10.50 8.86
CA LEU A 83 -13.06 -10.21 9.30
C LEU A 83 -12.21 -11.47 9.35
N TRP A 84 -12.69 -12.56 9.97
CA TRP A 84 -11.96 -13.83 10.05
C TRP A 84 -11.56 -14.36 8.67
N LYS A 85 -12.52 -14.35 7.73
CA LYS A 85 -12.27 -14.81 6.35
C LYS A 85 -11.19 -13.99 5.67
N VAL A 86 -11.27 -12.66 5.74
CA VAL A 86 -10.35 -11.79 5.02
C VAL A 86 -8.97 -11.79 5.66
N VAL A 87 -8.89 -11.79 7.00
CA VAL A 87 -7.60 -11.88 7.70
C VAL A 87 -6.91 -13.21 7.39
N TYR A 88 -7.64 -14.34 7.35
CA TYR A 88 -7.05 -15.60 6.90
C TYR A 88 -6.53 -15.49 5.46
N THR A 89 -7.33 -14.94 4.55
CA THR A 89 -6.96 -14.80 3.13
C THR A 89 -5.74 -13.92 2.94
N LEU A 90 -5.59 -12.86 3.75
CA LEU A 90 -4.40 -12.02 3.77
C LEU A 90 -3.17 -12.82 4.25
N LEU A 91 -3.30 -13.58 5.33
CA LEU A 91 -2.19 -14.36 5.89
C LEU A 91 -1.81 -15.56 5.02
N ASN A 92 -2.76 -16.13 4.29
CA ASN A 92 -2.58 -17.13 3.23
C ASN A 92 -2.32 -16.43 1.89
N ALA A 93 -1.28 -15.59 1.85
CA ALA A 93 -1.00 -14.67 0.76
C ALA A 93 -0.73 -15.37 -0.59
N ASP A 94 -0.27 -16.63 -0.57
CA ASP A 94 -0.07 -17.42 -1.78
C ASP A 94 -1.36 -18.07 -2.32
N LEU A 95 -2.46 -17.93 -1.58
CA LEU A 95 -3.77 -18.53 -1.86
C LEU A 95 -3.73 -20.05 -2.03
N SER A 96 -2.77 -20.72 -1.38
CA SER A 96 -2.70 -22.16 -1.36
C SER A 96 -3.98 -22.75 -0.78
N ILE A 97 -4.43 -23.86 -1.38
CA ILE A 97 -5.65 -24.55 -0.97
C ILE A 97 -5.25 -25.61 0.07
N PRO A 98 -5.79 -25.55 1.31
CA PRO A 98 -5.49 -26.54 2.31
C PRO A 98 -5.87 -27.95 1.86
N ALA A 99 -5.14 -28.93 2.37
CA ALA A 99 -5.42 -30.34 2.16
C ALA A 99 -5.55 -31.05 3.50
N SER A 100 -6.67 -31.73 3.72
CA SER A 100 -6.83 -32.60 4.88
C SER A 100 -6.15 -33.94 4.62
N THR A 101 -5.37 -34.39 5.60
CA THR A 101 -4.79 -35.73 5.57
C THR A 101 -5.73 -36.69 6.28
N VAL A 102 -6.54 -37.43 5.52
CA VAL A 102 -7.43 -38.45 6.10
C VAL A 102 -6.61 -39.71 6.34
N THR A 103 -6.37 -40.01 7.62
CA THR A 103 -5.79 -41.29 8.04
C THR A 103 -6.88 -42.16 8.65
N THR A 104 -7.26 -43.23 7.97
CA THR A 104 -8.17 -44.24 8.51
C THR A 104 -7.50 -45.60 8.56
N ASN A 105 -7.94 -46.47 9.46
CA ASN A 105 -7.42 -47.82 9.56
C ASN A 105 -8.51 -48.86 9.80
N THR A 106 -8.28 -50.04 9.23
CA THR A 106 -9.01 -51.27 9.49
C THR A 106 -8.00 -52.40 9.69
N ARG A 107 -8.46 -53.64 9.70
CA ARG A 107 -7.60 -54.81 9.91
C ARG A 107 -7.94 -55.95 8.96
N VAL A 108 -6.95 -56.76 8.63
CA VAL A 108 -7.11 -58.01 7.88
C VAL A 108 -8.00 -58.97 8.68
N ARG A 109 -9.10 -59.46 8.09
CA ARG A 109 -10.02 -60.41 8.75
C ARG A 109 -9.69 -61.87 8.46
N SER A 110 -9.27 -62.16 7.23
CA SER A 110 -8.78 -63.47 6.82
C SER A 110 -7.30 -63.31 6.44
N GLY A 111 -6.41 -63.84 7.28
CA GLY A 111 -4.97 -63.77 6.99
C GLY A 111 -4.62 -64.52 5.70
N PHE A 112 -3.58 -64.07 5.02
CA PHE A 112 -3.13 -64.59 3.73
C PHE A 112 -1.60 -64.57 3.62
N GLY A 113 -1.03 -65.51 2.86
CA GLY A 113 0.41 -65.51 2.55
C GLY A 113 0.76 -64.59 1.37
N ALA A 114 2.06 -64.32 1.19
CA ALA A 114 2.62 -63.54 0.08
C ALA A 114 2.16 -64.08 -1.31
N GLY A 115 2.13 -63.21 -2.31
CA GLY A 115 1.64 -63.49 -3.66
C GLY A 115 0.51 -62.56 -4.10
N CYS A 116 0.03 -62.73 -5.33
CA CYS A 116 -1.00 -61.88 -5.92
C CYS A 116 -2.41 -62.27 -5.49
N ARG A 117 -3.27 -61.27 -5.26
CA ARG A 117 -4.66 -61.40 -4.85
C ARG A 117 -5.53 -60.43 -5.64
N ASP A 118 -6.69 -60.92 -6.05
CA ASP A 118 -7.79 -60.15 -6.62
C ASP A 118 -8.65 -59.48 -5.53
N GLU A 119 -8.68 -60.03 -4.30
CA GLU A 119 -9.35 -59.42 -3.16
C GLU A 119 -8.72 -59.75 -1.80
N ILE A 120 -8.92 -58.86 -0.81
CA ILE A 120 -8.62 -59.13 0.60
C ILE A 120 -9.84 -58.85 1.48
N ARG A 121 -10.07 -59.70 2.48
CA ARG A 121 -11.18 -59.57 3.44
C ARG A 121 -10.76 -58.84 4.70
N VAL A 122 -11.55 -57.85 5.11
CA VAL A 122 -11.24 -56.95 6.24
C VAL A 122 -12.35 -56.91 7.30
N TYR A 123 -12.03 -56.33 8.46
CA TYR A 123 -12.99 -55.98 9.49
C TYR A 123 -13.84 -54.76 9.06
N SER A 124 -14.97 -54.53 9.73
CA SER A 124 -15.84 -53.38 9.46
C SER A 124 -15.32 -52.06 10.03
N ASP A 125 -14.23 -52.12 10.81
CA ASP A 125 -13.65 -50.98 11.50
C ASP A 125 -13.37 -49.85 10.48
N ASN A 126 -14.00 -48.69 10.71
CA ASN A 126 -13.86 -47.48 9.88
C ASN A 126 -14.11 -47.69 8.38
N TRP A 127 -14.86 -48.73 7.99
CA TRP A 127 -15.05 -49.12 6.59
C TRP A 127 -15.64 -48.01 5.71
N ASN A 128 -16.50 -47.17 6.29
CA ASN A 128 -17.12 -46.07 5.58
C ASN A 128 -16.11 -44.95 5.28
N ASP A 129 -15.05 -44.83 6.08
CA ASP A 129 -14.05 -43.76 6.01
C ASP A 129 -12.97 -44.04 4.96
N PHE A 130 -12.85 -45.29 4.49
CA PHE A 130 -12.01 -45.61 3.32
C PHE A 130 -12.70 -45.13 2.03
N PRO A 131 -11.97 -44.57 1.05
CA PRO A 131 -12.57 -44.14 -0.22
C PRO A 131 -13.10 -45.33 -1.04
N SER A 132 -13.84 -45.06 -2.12
CA SER A 132 -14.34 -46.10 -3.02
C SER A 132 -13.22 -46.90 -3.68
N SER A 133 -12.07 -46.27 -3.94
CA SER A 133 -10.81 -46.81 -4.47
C SER A 133 -9.63 -46.02 -3.87
N GLY A 134 -8.44 -46.61 -3.74
CA GLY A 134 -7.27 -45.87 -3.27
C GLY A 134 -6.06 -46.74 -2.95
N THR A 135 -5.00 -46.11 -2.45
CA THR A 135 -3.77 -46.81 -2.03
C THR A 135 -3.78 -47.04 -0.52
N ILE A 136 -3.62 -48.28 -0.11
CA ILE A 136 -3.57 -48.71 1.29
C ILE A 136 -2.22 -49.34 1.60
N GLN A 137 -1.80 -49.20 2.85
CA GLN A 137 -0.69 -49.93 3.42
C GLN A 137 -1.23 -51.08 4.25
N VAL A 138 -0.75 -52.30 3.99
CA VAL A 138 -1.09 -53.51 4.75
C VAL A 138 0.16 -53.95 5.50
N GLY A 139 0.07 -54.06 6.82
CA GLY A 139 1.20 -54.35 7.70
C GLY A 139 1.61 -53.20 8.63
N SER A 140 2.69 -53.42 9.38
CA SER A 140 3.37 -52.38 10.17
C SER A 140 4.86 -52.73 10.35
N GLY A 141 5.70 -51.73 10.65
CA GLY A 141 7.14 -51.94 10.83
C GLY A 141 7.84 -52.35 9.53
N GLY A 142 8.66 -53.40 9.57
CA GLY A 142 9.43 -53.88 8.40
C GLY A 142 8.68 -54.78 7.41
N SER A 143 7.42 -55.11 7.66
CA SER A 143 6.59 -55.98 6.82
C SER A 143 5.36 -55.23 6.32
N VAL A 144 5.56 -54.22 5.47
CA VAL A 144 4.49 -53.37 4.92
C VAL A 144 4.45 -53.50 3.40
N ASP A 145 3.28 -53.85 2.87
CA ASP A 145 2.99 -53.78 1.44
C ASP A 145 2.10 -52.57 1.14
N THR A 146 2.45 -51.79 0.12
CA THR A 146 1.66 -50.66 -0.37
C THR A 146 0.94 -51.08 -1.66
N VAL A 147 -0.39 -51.14 -1.63
CA VAL A 147 -1.21 -51.68 -2.72
C VAL A 147 -2.39 -50.76 -3.03
N THR A 148 -2.79 -50.69 -4.30
CA THR A 148 -3.93 -49.87 -4.76
C THR A 148 -5.13 -50.75 -5.02
N TYR A 149 -6.20 -50.59 -4.23
CA TYR A 149 -7.47 -51.26 -4.46
C TYR A 149 -8.35 -50.44 -5.40
N THR A 150 -9.05 -51.12 -6.31
CA THR A 150 -9.90 -50.51 -7.34
C THR A 150 -11.33 -50.34 -6.91
N SER A 151 -11.81 -51.14 -5.96
CA SER A 151 -13.13 -50.93 -5.36
C SER A 151 -13.24 -51.51 -3.96
N LYS A 152 -14.10 -50.92 -3.13
CA LYS A 152 -14.51 -51.47 -1.84
C LYS A 152 -15.89 -52.15 -1.97
N GLN A 153 -16.05 -53.40 -1.53
CA GLN A 153 -17.30 -54.14 -1.65
C GLN A 153 -17.81 -54.70 -0.32
N ARG A 154 -19.15 -54.69 -0.16
CA ARG A 154 -19.85 -55.35 0.94
C ARG A 154 -20.69 -56.50 0.38
N ARG A 155 -20.32 -57.74 0.70
CA ARG A 155 -21.00 -58.98 0.26
C ARG A 155 -21.49 -59.76 1.48
N SER A 156 -22.81 -59.97 1.62
CA SER A 156 -23.42 -60.71 2.74
C SER A 156 -22.91 -60.29 4.13
N GLY A 157 -22.77 -58.98 4.37
CA GLY A 157 -22.27 -58.44 5.64
C GLY A 157 -20.75 -58.53 5.86
N ARG A 158 -19.97 -58.92 4.86
CA ARG A 158 -18.50 -58.99 4.89
C ARG A 158 -17.91 -57.91 3.97
N TYR A 159 -16.72 -57.44 4.34
CA TYR A 159 -16.07 -56.26 3.74
C TYR A 159 -14.79 -56.69 3.02
N TYR A 160 -14.62 -56.21 1.78
CA TYR A 160 -13.54 -56.62 0.88
C TYR A 160 -12.96 -55.44 0.11
N PHE A 161 -11.64 -55.33 0.06
CA PHE A 161 -10.96 -54.53 -0.96
C PHE A 161 -10.70 -55.40 -2.18
N GLN A 162 -11.04 -54.90 -3.37
CA GLN A 162 -10.83 -55.57 -4.66
C GLN A 162 -9.66 -54.91 -5.40
N PHE A 163 -8.90 -55.70 -6.15
CA PHE A 163 -7.77 -55.29 -6.95
C PHE A 163 -8.02 -55.67 -8.41
N SER A 164 -7.78 -54.74 -9.34
CA SER A 164 -7.90 -55.00 -10.78
C SER A 164 -6.94 -54.08 -11.54
N PRO A 165 -5.77 -54.56 -12.01
CA PRO A 165 -5.29 -55.94 -11.92
C PRO A 165 -4.97 -56.37 -10.48
N ASP A 166 -4.77 -57.68 -10.26
CA ASP A 166 -4.43 -58.26 -8.96
C ASP A 166 -3.26 -57.53 -8.29
N ALA A 167 -3.37 -57.31 -6.97
CA ALA A 167 -2.29 -56.74 -6.18
C ALA A 167 -1.37 -57.84 -5.66
N CYS A 168 -0.05 -57.68 -5.84
CA CYS A 168 0.95 -58.63 -5.39
C CYS A 168 1.59 -58.17 -4.07
N PHE A 169 1.47 -59.02 -3.05
CA PHE A 169 1.99 -58.78 -1.70
C PHE A 169 3.34 -59.49 -1.52
N THR A 170 4.34 -58.75 -1.06
CA THR A 170 5.67 -59.26 -0.75
C THR A 170 5.65 -60.09 0.54
N PHE A 171 4.80 -59.72 1.49
CA PHE A 171 4.72 -60.32 2.82
C PHE A 171 3.44 -61.13 3.02
N GLY A 172 3.49 -62.09 3.96
CA GLY A 172 2.28 -62.73 4.47
C GLY A 172 1.66 -61.87 5.57
N HIS A 173 0.37 -61.58 5.46
CA HIS A 173 -0.37 -60.74 6.39
C HIS A 173 -1.31 -61.59 7.26
N PRO A 174 -1.02 -61.75 8.57
CA PRO A 174 -1.87 -62.54 9.47
C PRO A 174 -3.20 -61.86 9.75
N ARG A 175 -4.13 -62.61 10.38
CA ARG A 175 -5.38 -62.02 10.85
C ARG A 175 -5.10 -60.93 11.90
N ARG A 176 -5.85 -59.82 11.79
CA ARG A 176 -5.74 -58.56 12.56
C ARG A 176 -4.57 -57.66 12.17
N ASP A 177 -3.81 -57.98 11.13
CA ASP A 177 -2.77 -57.08 10.63
C ASP A 177 -3.36 -55.73 10.19
N ARG A 178 -2.61 -54.65 10.38
CA ARG A 178 -3.11 -53.29 10.19
C ARG A 178 -3.28 -53.01 8.70
N ILE A 179 -4.39 -52.38 8.35
CA ILE A 179 -4.57 -51.76 7.04
C ILE A 179 -4.79 -50.28 7.29
N SER A 180 -3.92 -49.43 6.76
CA SER A 180 -4.09 -47.98 6.82
C SER A 180 -4.26 -47.39 5.44
N TYR A 181 -5.20 -46.46 5.33
CA TYR A 181 -5.27 -45.52 4.23
C TYR A 181 -4.77 -44.16 4.74
N SER A 182 -3.91 -43.53 3.96
CA SER A 182 -3.53 -42.13 4.12
C SER A 182 -3.71 -41.46 2.77
N GLY A 183 -4.68 -40.56 2.66
CA GLY A 183 -4.90 -39.80 1.44
C GLY A 183 -5.36 -38.38 1.72
N GLY A 184 -5.04 -37.49 0.79
CA GLY A 184 -5.41 -36.09 0.85
C GLY A 184 -6.80 -35.84 0.25
N SER A 185 -7.64 -35.06 0.93
CA SER A 185 -8.75 -34.36 0.29
C SER A 185 -8.48 -32.86 0.33
N SER A 186 -8.45 -32.22 -0.83
CA SER A 186 -8.32 -30.77 -0.92
C SER A 186 -9.64 -30.09 -0.58
N TYR A 187 -9.55 -28.99 0.16
CA TYR A 187 -10.71 -28.14 0.41
C TYR A 187 -11.15 -27.43 -0.88
N PRO A 188 -12.42 -27.01 -0.99
CA PRO A 188 -12.93 -26.37 -2.20
C PRO A 188 -12.42 -24.94 -2.40
N ASN A 189 -11.94 -24.29 -1.34
CA ASN A 189 -11.53 -22.89 -1.33
C ASN A 189 -10.22 -22.70 -0.56
N PRO A 190 -9.42 -21.67 -0.88
CA PRO A 190 -8.22 -21.29 -0.12
C PRO A 190 -8.53 -20.49 1.15
N PHE A 191 -9.76 -20.54 1.66
CA PHE A 191 -10.24 -19.86 2.86
C PHE A 191 -11.29 -20.73 3.57
N PRO A 192 -11.41 -20.63 4.90
CA PRO A 192 -12.35 -21.46 5.65
C PRO A 192 -13.80 -21.04 5.35
N ALA A 193 -14.70 -22.03 5.32
CA ALA A 193 -16.14 -21.82 5.10
C ALA A 193 -16.98 -21.98 6.37
N ASN A 194 -16.40 -22.46 7.46
CA ASN A 194 -17.05 -22.63 8.76
C ASN A 194 -16.00 -22.64 9.90
N HIS A 195 -16.47 -22.54 11.14
CA HIS A 195 -15.63 -22.53 12.33
C HIS A 195 -14.71 -23.75 12.48
N SER A 196 -15.19 -24.95 12.13
CA SER A 196 -14.38 -26.17 12.21
C SER A 196 -13.21 -26.15 11.24
N GLU A 197 -13.39 -25.56 10.07
CA GLU A 197 -12.31 -25.33 9.10
C GLU A 197 -11.34 -24.26 9.60
N ALA A 198 -11.86 -23.11 10.04
CA ALA A 198 -11.05 -21.97 10.49
C ALA A 198 -10.11 -22.33 11.65
N THR A 199 -10.59 -23.13 12.61
CA THR A 199 -9.82 -23.55 13.78
C THR A 199 -9.03 -24.85 13.56
N GLY A 200 -9.28 -25.55 12.45
CA GLY A 200 -8.67 -26.84 12.12
C GLY A 200 -7.17 -26.76 11.84
N SER A 201 -6.47 -27.86 12.10
CA SER A 201 -5.02 -27.96 11.83
C SER A 201 -4.67 -27.77 10.37
N ASP A 202 -5.55 -28.18 9.45
CA ASP A 202 -5.27 -28.14 8.02
C ASP A 202 -5.15 -26.69 7.51
N PHE A 203 -6.08 -25.81 7.91
CA PHE A 203 -6.01 -24.37 7.60
C PHE A 203 -4.87 -23.68 8.34
N LYS A 204 -4.64 -24.00 9.62
CA LYS A 204 -3.52 -23.43 10.37
C LYS A 204 -2.18 -23.76 9.72
N ASN A 205 -1.94 -25.03 9.40
CA ASN A 205 -0.68 -25.49 8.82
C ASN A 205 -0.48 -25.06 7.36
N ASN A 206 -1.53 -24.61 6.67
CA ASN A 206 -1.46 -24.09 5.31
C ASN A 206 -0.81 -22.70 5.26
N VAL A 207 -0.85 -21.94 6.35
CA VAL A 207 -0.15 -20.65 6.44
C VAL A 207 1.33 -20.91 6.79
N THR A 208 2.22 -20.59 5.86
CA THR A 208 3.64 -20.95 5.92
C THR A 208 4.57 -19.75 5.70
N SER A 209 5.88 -19.98 5.73
CA SER A 209 6.87 -18.95 5.38
C SER A 209 6.84 -18.54 3.91
N LEU A 210 6.18 -19.30 3.02
CA LEU A 210 5.99 -18.89 1.62
C LEU A 210 5.04 -17.70 1.51
N ASP A 211 4.01 -17.64 2.36
CA ASP A 211 3.11 -16.49 2.45
C ASP A 211 3.83 -15.25 2.97
N GLU A 212 4.72 -15.44 3.95
CA GLU A 212 5.57 -14.38 4.49
C GLU A 212 6.50 -13.79 3.43
N GLU A 213 7.01 -14.62 2.51
CA GLU A 213 7.82 -14.18 1.37
C GLU A 213 7.02 -13.40 0.32
N GLN A 214 5.70 -13.54 0.25
CA GLN A 214 4.85 -12.76 -0.66
C GLN A 214 4.60 -11.35 -0.10
N LEU A 215 4.17 -11.25 1.17
CA LEU A 215 3.81 -9.96 1.78
C LEU A 215 5.01 -9.17 2.33
N LYS A 216 6.05 -9.87 2.81
CA LYS A 216 7.28 -9.28 3.39
C LYS A 216 7.02 -8.18 4.43
N ALA A 217 5.92 -8.28 5.19
CA ALA A 217 5.55 -7.34 6.24
C ALA A 217 5.67 -8.00 7.63
N ARG A 218 6.30 -7.31 8.59
CA ARG A 218 6.39 -7.77 10.00
C ARG A 218 5.08 -7.42 10.69
N ILE A 219 4.13 -8.35 10.67
CA ILE A 219 2.77 -8.14 11.17
C ILE A 219 2.72 -8.45 12.68
N GLY A 220 2.17 -7.51 13.44
CA GLY A 220 1.67 -7.72 14.80
C GLY A 220 0.16 -7.65 14.86
N LEU A 221 -0.41 -8.12 15.96
CA LEU A 221 -1.85 -8.18 16.17
C LEU A 221 -2.23 -7.51 17.49
N MET A 222 -3.22 -6.63 17.44
CA MET A 222 -3.93 -6.08 18.58
C MET A 222 -5.41 -6.42 18.48
N THR A 223 -6.01 -6.79 19.60
CA THR A 223 -7.47 -6.90 19.75
C THR A 223 -7.92 -5.91 20.80
N PHE A 224 -9.01 -5.19 20.56
CA PHE A 224 -9.55 -4.25 21.54
C PHE A 224 -11.06 -4.41 21.73
N THR A 225 -11.47 -4.35 23.00
CA THR A 225 -12.85 -4.51 23.47
C THR A 225 -12.95 -4.03 24.92
N THR A 226 -14.08 -4.24 25.57
CA THR A 226 -14.23 -4.23 27.03
C THR A 226 -14.71 -5.59 27.53
N ASN A 227 -14.72 -5.77 28.84
CA ASN A 227 -15.57 -6.81 29.43
C ASN A 227 -17.04 -6.62 29.01
N SER A 228 -17.86 -7.67 29.11
CA SER A 228 -19.25 -7.65 28.63
C SER A 228 -20.13 -6.60 29.32
N SER A 229 -19.73 -6.07 30.47
CA SER A 229 -20.43 -4.99 31.18
C SER A 229 -19.98 -3.58 30.79
N GLY A 230 -19.00 -3.42 29.89
CA GLY A 230 -18.50 -2.09 29.50
C GLY A 230 -17.74 -1.33 30.59
N THR A 231 -17.29 -2.02 31.64
CA THR A 231 -16.67 -1.38 32.84
C THR A 231 -15.16 -1.46 32.85
N SER A 232 -14.56 -2.37 32.07
CA SER A 232 -13.11 -2.56 32.03
C SER A 232 -12.66 -2.72 30.58
N VAL A 233 -11.75 -1.82 30.16
CA VAL A 233 -11.13 -1.85 28.83
C VAL A 233 -10.13 -2.99 28.73
N GLN A 234 -10.19 -3.73 27.62
CA GLN A 234 -9.36 -4.89 27.30
C GLN A 234 -8.67 -4.65 25.96
N ILE A 235 -7.54 -3.97 25.97
CA ILE A 235 -6.69 -3.76 24.79
C ILE A 235 -5.46 -4.65 24.94
N ASN A 236 -5.28 -5.59 24.03
CA ASN A 236 -4.23 -6.60 24.12
C ASN A 236 -3.43 -6.66 22.82
N ILE A 237 -2.13 -6.39 22.91
CA ILE A 237 -1.18 -6.73 21.83
C ILE A 237 -0.90 -8.22 21.94
N ARG A 238 -1.57 -9.01 21.08
CA ARG A 238 -1.50 -10.48 21.08
C ARG A 238 -0.19 -10.98 20.49
N ASN A 239 0.32 -10.29 19.48
CA ASN A 239 1.54 -10.66 18.76
C ASN A 239 2.42 -9.41 18.60
N GLN A 240 3.49 -9.34 19.39
CA GLN A 240 4.42 -8.20 19.43
C GLN A 240 5.63 -8.46 18.53
N VAL A 241 5.94 -7.50 17.66
CA VAL A 241 7.22 -7.47 16.92
C VAL A 241 8.28 -6.87 17.84
N GLY A 242 9.39 -7.58 18.05
CA GLY A 242 10.51 -7.10 18.85
C GLY A 242 11.52 -6.31 18.01
N SER A 243 12.32 -5.50 18.69
CA SER A 243 13.45 -4.78 18.09
C SER A 243 14.46 -5.70 17.42
N SER A 244 14.64 -6.92 17.93
CA SER A 244 15.52 -7.95 17.37
C SER A 244 14.81 -8.99 16.50
N SER A 245 13.50 -8.86 16.25
CA SER A 245 12.78 -9.82 15.40
C SER A 245 13.35 -9.80 13.97
N PRO A 246 13.39 -10.94 13.26
CA PRO A 246 13.96 -11.02 11.91
C PRO A 246 13.39 -9.96 10.97
N ASN A 247 14.24 -9.40 10.11
CA ASN A 247 13.81 -8.47 9.08
C ASN A 247 13.16 -9.19 7.90
N ASN A 248 13.74 -10.29 7.45
CA ASN A 248 13.24 -11.09 6.33
C ASN A 248 12.52 -12.34 6.84
N PRO A 249 11.59 -12.89 6.05
CA PRO A 249 11.05 -14.23 6.30
C PRO A 249 12.16 -15.30 6.32
N ALA A 250 11.96 -16.44 6.98
CA ALA A 250 10.81 -16.74 7.84
C ALA A 250 10.85 -15.90 9.13
N PHE A 251 9.69 -15.34 9.50
CA PHE A 251 9.58 -14.58 10.74
C PHE A 251 9.68 -15.51 11.97
N ALA A 252 10.03 -14.93 13.11
CA ALA A 252 10.09 -15.67 14.37
C ALA A 252 8.77 -15.57 15.14
N SER A 253 8.45 -16.59 15.93
CA SER A 253 7.35 -16.51 16.91
C SER A 253 7.56 -15.32 17.85
N PRO A 254 6.50 -14.56 18.21
CA PRO A 254 5.08 -14.81 17.93
C PRO A 254 4.55 -14.12 16.66
N THR A 255 5.40 -13.77 15.70
CA THR A 255 5.04 -12.91 14.55
C THR A 255 4.96 -13.64 13.21
N ARG A 256 5.06 -14.98 13.22
CA ARG A 256 4.79 -15.77 12.02
C ARG A 256 3.34 -15.60 11.63
N TYR A 257 3.01 -15.63 10.34
CA TYR A 257 1.61 -15.47 9.90
C TYR A 257 0.72 -16.58 10.48
N TYR A 258 1.29 -17.78 10.66
CA TYR A 258 0.70 -18.86 11.45
C TYR A 258 0.30 -18.43 12.87
N ASP A 259 1.20 -17.75 13.60
CA ASP A 259 0.98 -17.34 14.99
C ASP A 259 -0.09 -16.23 15.07
N ILE A 260 -0.13 -15.35 14.07
CA ILE A 260 -1.18 -14.32 13.94
C ILE A 260 -2.53 -14.99 13.76
N TRP A 261 -2.67 -15.92 12.81
CA TRP A 261 -3.93 -16.64 12.59
C TRP A 261 -4.37 -17.43 13.81
N ASN A 262 -3.42 -18.08 14.50
CA ASN A 262 -3.71 -18.76 15.75
C ASN A 262 -4.19 -17.80 16.84
N SER A 263 -3.68 -16.56 16.92
CA SER A 263 -4.21 -15.55 17.84
C SER A 263 -5.60 -15.06 17.45
N VAL A 264 -5.87 -14.83 16.15
CA VAL A 264 -7.20 -14.43 15.66
C VAL A 264 -8.24 -15.45 16.09
N THR A 265 -8.02 -16.73 15.77
CA THR A 265 -8.97 -17.81 16.10
C THR A 265 -9.18 -18.06 17.60
N ASN A 266 -8.27 -17.58 18.46
CA ASN A 266 -8.37 -17.74 19.92
C ASN A 266 -8.92 -16.50 20.64
N TYR A 267 -8.89 -15.32 20.01
CA TYR A 267 -9.14 -14.06 20.72
C TYR A 267 -10.02 -13.05 19.98
N ALA A 268 -10.29 -13.22 18.68
CA ALA A 268 -11.11 -12.30 17.90
C ALA A 268 -12.59 -12.69 17.95
N TYR A 269 -13.23 -12.47 19.10
CA TYR A 269 -14.66 -12.73 19.31
C TYR A 269 -15.36 -11.43 19.73
N ALA A 270 -16.53 -11.16 19.15
CA ALA A 270 -17.30 -9.96 19.44
C ALA A 270 -17.83 -9.95 20.88
N SER A 271 -17.51 -8.92 21.67
CA SER A 271 -18.02 -8.73 23.05
C SER A 271 -17.83 -7.28 23.48
N GLY A 272 -18.60 -6.78 24.46
CA GLY A 272 -18.31 -5.49 25.11
C GLY A 272 -18.45 -4.25 24.22
N GLY A 273 -17.94 -3.11 24.69
CA GLY A 273 -17.92 -1.82 23.99
C GLY A 273 -16.57 -1.49 23.36
N THR A 274 -16.51 -0.36 22.66
CA THR A 274 -15.50 -0.04 21.65
C THR A 274 -14.57 1.09 22.07
N PRO A 275 -13.36 0.79 22.61
CA PRO A 275 -12.39 1.79 23.06
C PRO A 275 -11.37 2.19 21.98
N THR A 276 -11.84 2.68 20.83
CA THR A 276 -11.00 2.95 19.64
C THR A 276 -9.89 3.97 19.92
N ALA A 277 -10.20 5.10 20.56
CA ALA A 277 -9.20 6.12 20.89
C ALA A 277 -8.10 5.55 21.83
N GLN A 278 -8.50 4.77 22.83
CA GLN A 278 -7.55 4.11 23.73
C GLN A 278 -6.71 3.06 23.02
N ALA A 279 -7.29 2.30 22.07
CA ALA A 279 -6.56 1.32 21.28
C ALA A 279 -5.48 2.00 20.41
N LEU A 280 -5.82 3.12 19.77
CA LEU A 280 -4.86 3.95 19.03
C LEU A 280 -3.72 4.42 19.94
N VAL A 281 -4.01 4.92 21.14
CA VAL A 281 -2.97 5.32 22.11
C VAL A 281 -2.10 4.13 22.53
N ALA A 282 -2.70 2.97 22.79
CA ALA A 282 -1.98 1.76 23.20
C ALA A 282 -1.05 1.20 22.10
N SER A 283 -1.36 1.46 20.83
CA SER A 283 -0.54 1.04 19.69
C SER A 283 0.90 1.56 19.75
N ASN A 284 1.14 2.68 20.45
CA ASN A 284 2.49 3.21 20.68
C ASN A 284 3.41 2.19 21.37
N THR A 285 2.85 1.37 22.27
CA THR A 285 3.62 0.31 22.93
C THR A 285 4.15 -0.69 21.92
N PHE A 286 3.35 -1.04 20.91
CA PHE A 286 3.76 -1.96 19.86
C PHE A 286 4.95 -1.39 19.07
N PHE A 287 4.84 -0.16 18.58
CA PHE A 287 5.87 0.43 17.73
C PHE A 287 7.15 0.76 18.50
N THR A 288 7.03 1.18 19.76
CA THR A 288 8.19 1.41 20.64
C THR A 288 8.99 0.13 20.84
N ASN A 289 8.31 -1.00 21.07
CA ASN A 289 8.96 -2.30 21.21
C ASN A 289 9.52 -2.86 19.89
N ALA A 290 8.90 -2.50 18.76
CA ALA A 290 9.32 -2.91 17.42
C ALA A 290 10.46 -2.05 16.83
N TYR A 291 10.79 -0.94 17.49
CA TYR A 291 11.83 -0.01 17.06
C TYR A 291 13.22 -0.66 17.15
N ASP A 292 13.95 -0.62 16.04
CA ASP A 292 15.28 -1.19 15.90
C ASP A 292 16.27 -0.06 15.57
N THR A 293 17.24 0.16 16.46
CA THR A 293 18.26 1.21 16.30
C THR A 293 19.16 0.99 15.09
N ASN A 294 19.25 -0.24 14.58
CA ASN A 294 20.02 -0.56 13.38
C ASN A 294 19.23 -0.34 12.09
N ALA A 295 17.91 -0.13 12.19
CA ALA A 295 17.02 0.16 11.08
C ALA A 295 16.11 1.37 11.38
N PRO A 296 16.69 2.56 11.67
CA PRO A 296 15.93 3.73 12.11
C PRO A 296 14.98 4.27 11.03
N CYS A 297 15.20 3.93 9.76
CA CYS A 297 14.36 4.33 8.63
C CYS A 297 13.16 3.38 8.39
N ARG A 298 13.02 2.32 9.18
CA ARG A 298 11.92 1.34 9.03
C ARG A 298 10.58 2.04 9.20
N LYS A 299 9.70 1.91 8.20
CA LYS A 299 8.35 2.45 8.23
C LYS A 299 7.44 1.62 9.14
N ASN A 300 6.53 2.31 9.82
CA ASN A 300 5.62 1.75 10.81
C ASN A 300 4.18 2.13 10.43
N PHE A 301 3.32 1.13 10.31
CA PHE A 301 1.93 1.29 9.89
C PHE A 301 0.99 0.65 10.90
N ALA A 302 -0.11 1.34 11.21
CA ALA A 302 -1.25 0.80 11.94
C ALA A 302 -2.41 0.63 10.96
N ILE A 303 -3.11 -0.51 11.04
CA ILE A 303 -4.32 -0.77 10.26
C ILE A 303 -5.46 -1.01 11.25
N LEU A 304 -6.39 -0.06 11.33
CA LEU A 304 -7.54 -0.11 12.21
C LEU A 304 -8.74 -0.70 11.46
N LEU A 305 -9.23 -1.86 11.91
CA LEU A 305 -10.46 -2.48 11.43
C LEU A 305 -11.50 -2.33 12.52
N THR A 306 -12.56 -1.56 12.25
CA THR A 306 -13.60 -1.20 13.23
C THR A 306 -14.89 -0.87 12.50
N ASP A 307 -16.03 -0.95 13.16
CA ASP A 307 -17.27 -0.35 12.68
C ASP A 307 -17.39 1.15 13.02
N GLY A 308 -16.36 1.72 13.65
CA GLY A 308 -16.11 3.16 13.68
C GLY A 308 -16.75 3.92 14.84
N GLU A 309 -17.57 3.27 15.66
CA GLU A 309 -18.22 3.91 16.81
C GLU A 309 -17.41 3.71 18.09
N ASP A 310 -16.72 4.76 18.57
CA ASP A 310 -16.09 4.70 19.89
C ASP A 310 -17.14 4.90 20.99
N THR A 311 -17.32 3.89 21.85
CA THR A 311 -18.28 3.90 22.96
C THR A 311 -17.63 4.13 24.32
N MET A 312 -16.31 4.21 24.41
CA MET A 312 -15.61 4.28 25.71
C MET A 312 -14.81 5.57 25.91
N GLY A 313 -14.39 6.24 24.83
CA GLY A 313 -13.54 7.44 24.87
C GLY A 313 -12.22 7.22 25.61
N LEU A 314 -11.44 8.28 25.84
CA LEU A 314 -10.33 8.24 26.80
C LEU A 314 -10.87 8.41 28.24
N PRO A 315 -10.10 8.00 29.27
CA PRO A 315 -10.50 8.20 30.66
C PRO A 315 -10.94 9.64 30.94
N GLY A 316 -12.16 9.80 31.48
CA GLY A 316 -12.74 11.11 31.80
C GLY A 316 -13.65 11.73 30.73
N HIS A 317 -13.79 11.11 29.56
CA HIS A 317 -14.55 11.68 28.43
C HIS A 317 -15.90 10.99 28.15
N GLY A 318 -16.35 10.16 29.10
CA GLY A 318 -17.71 9.58 29.16
C GLY A 318 -17.90 8.31 28.31
N ASN A 319 -18.78 7.42 28.77
CA ASN A 319 -19.08 6.15 28.09
C ASN A 319 -20.45 6.24 27.38
N GLY A 320 -20.53 5.68 26.17
CA GLY A 320 -21.76 5.31 25.48
C GLY A 320 -22.04 3.81 25.64
N TYR A 321 -23.31 3.44 25.70
CA TYR A 321 -23.77 2.06 25.93
C TYR A 321 -24.60 1.50 24.77
N SER A 322 -25.02 2.33 23.80
CA SER A 322 -25.85 1.92 22.65
C SER A 322 -25.80 2.97 21.54
N PRO A 323 -25.90 2.59 20.24
CA PRO A 323 -25.88 3.51 19.09
C PRO A 323 -27.17 4.33 18.92
N ASP A 324 -27.59 5.08 19.96
CA ASP A 324 -28.81 5.89 19.90
C ASP A 324 -28.52 7.35 19.51
N TYR A 325 -28.71 7.62 18.22
CA TYR A 325 -28.51 8.94 17.59
C TYR A 325 -29.81 9.67 17.26
N TYR A 326 -30.99 9.09 17.51
CA TYR A 326 -32.27 9.65 17.03
C TYR A 326 -33.19 10.03 18.19
N CYS A 327 -33.04 11.26 18.68
CA CYS A 327 -33.77 11.75 19.84
C CYS A 327 -35.15 12.26 19.41
N SER A 328 -36.20 11.54 19.82
CA SER A 328 -37.58 11.84 19.40
C SER A 328 -37.75 11.90 17.87
N GLY A 329 -37.01 11.04 17.14
CA GLY A 329 -37.04 10.96 15.68
C GLY A 329 -36.16 11.97 14.96
N SER A 330 -35.41 12.82 15.67
CA SER A 330 -34.45 13.76 15.08
C SER A 330 -33.02 13.30 15.33
N PHE A 331 -32.18 13.33 14.29
CA PHE A 331 -30.76 13.00 14.39
C PHE A 331 -30.01 13.97 15.31
N ASN A 332 -29.15 13.43 16.16
CA ASN A 332 -28.23 14.16 17.01
C ASN A 332 -26.87 13.44 17.04
N SER A 333 -25.85 14.07 16.48
CA SER A 333 -24.48 13.53 16.40
C SER A 333 -23.78 13.33 17.75
N ASP A 334 -24.23 13.99 18.81
CA ASP A 334 -23.68 13.81 20.17
C ASP A 334 -24.41 12.72 20.97
N GLY A 335 -25.36 12.04 20.32
CA GLY A 335 -26.26 11.09 20.96
C GLY A 335 -27.33 11.77 21.83
N CYS A 336 -28.24 10.97 22.37
CA CYS A 336 -29.35 11.52 23.14
C CYS A 336 -28.98 11.92 24.58
N PRO A 337 -29.24 13.18 25.01
CA PRO A 337 -28.85 13.67 26.34
C PRO A 337 -29.42 12.88 27.52
N THR A 338 -30.61 12.29 27.36
CA THR A 338 -31.26 11.43 28.36
C THR A 338 -31.19 9.95 27.99
N GLY A 339 -30.39 9.60 26.97
CA GLY A 339 -30.28 8.26 26.39
C GLY A 339 -28.98 7.56 26.76
N SER A 340 -28.68 6.49 26.03
CA SER A 340 -27.53 5.63 26.30
C SER A 340 -26.24 6.06 25.59
N ASN A 341 -26.26 7.10 24.75
CA ASN A 341 -25.08 7.54 23.97
C ASN A 341 -24.62 9.00 24.13
N PRO A 342 -24.77 9.67 25.28
CA PRO A 342 -24.38 11.08 25.38
C PRO A 342 -22.87 11.28 25.20
N GLY A 343 -22.47 12.41 24.62
CA GLY A 343 -21.06 12.82 24.50
C GLY A 343 -20.29 12.16 23.35
N GLN A 344 -20.98 11.64 22.33
CA GLN A 344 -20.33 10.97 21.20
C GLN A 344 -19.40 11.89 20.40
N VAL A 345 -19.71 13.19 20.30
CA VAL A 345 -18.85 14.16 19.59
C VAL A 345 -17.47 14.25 20.25
N THR A 346 -17.44 14.23 21.58
CA THR A 346 -16.18 14.22 22.35
C THR A 346 -15.37 12.98 22.01
N ARG A 347 -15.96 11.78 22.09
CA ARG A 347 -15.27 10.51 21.78
C ARG A 347 -14.76 10.45 20.34
N ASN A 348 -15.57 10.87 19.38
CA ASN A 348 -15.16 10.96 17.97
C ASN A 348 -13.94 11.86 17.78
N ASN A 349 -13.91 13.01 18.45
CA ASN A 349 -12.78 13.92 18.41
C ASN A 349 -11.53 13.33 19.07
N GLU A 350 -11.67 12.49 20.10
CA GLU A 350 -10.55 11.78 20.71
C GLU A 350 -9.92 10.74 19.77
N VAL A 351 -10.72 10.03 18.99
CA VAL A 351 -10.20 9.11 17.95
C VAL A 351 -9.34 9.88 16.94
N ILE A 352 -9.82 11.03 16.47
CA ILE A 352 -9.11 11.89 15.52
C ILE A 352 -7.80 12.42 16.13
N GLN A 353 -7.83 12.86 17.39
CA GLN A 353 -6.64 13.35 18.09
C GLN A 353 -5.64 12.24 18.39
N ALA A 354 -6.10 11.06 18.79
CA ALA A 354 -5.23 9.89 19.00
C ALA A 354 -4.50 9.50 17.69
N ALA A 355 -5.21 9.53 16.56
CA ALA A 355 -4.63 9.26 15.25
C ALA A 355 -3.58 10.32 14.83
N ALA A 356 -3.85 11.61 15.09
CA ALA A 356 -2.88 12.68 14.85
C ALA A 356 -1.60 12.53 15.70
N ASN A 357 -1.76 12.12 16.96
CA ASN A 357 -0.62 11.82 17.84
C ASN A 357 0.25 10.66 17.33
N LEU A 358 -0.34 9.65 16.69
CA LEU A 358 0.42 8.59 16.02
C LEU A 358 1.29 9.14 14.88
N LYS A 359 0.76 10.08 14.08
CA LYS A 359 1.52 10.71 13.00
C LYS A 359 2.69 11.53 13.54
N ALA A 360 2.49 12.25 14.65
CA ALA A 360 3.56 12.98 15.32
C ALA A 360 4.71 12.07 15.80
N GLN A 361 4.43 10.78 16.06
CA GLN A 361 5.42 9.76 16.41
C GLN A 361 6.02 9.04 15.18
N GLY A 362 5.58 9.39 13.97
CA GLY A 362 6.07 8.79 12.72
C GLY A 362 5.36 7.50 12.31
N TYR A 363 4.17 7.22 12.87
CA TYR A 363 3.36 6.05 12.52
C TYR A 363 2.20 6.45 11.60
N GLU A 364 2.05 5.73 10.49
CA GLU A 364 0.97 5.98 9.53
C GLU A 364 -0.24 5.10 9.82
N LEU A 365 -1.44 5.68 9.78
CA LEU A 365 -2.69 4.98 10.06
C LEU A 365 -3.51 4.76 8.79
N PHE A 366 -3.91 3.51 8.57
CA PHE A 366 -4.99 3.13 7.68
C PHE A 366 -6.23 2.81 8.49
N SER A 367 -7.40 3.29 8.06
CA SER A 367 -8.68 2.94 8.67
C SER A 367 -9.54 2.14 7.70
N VAL A 368 -10.18 1.11 8.21
CA VAL A 368 -11.11 0.25 7.47
C VAL A 368 -12.40 0.15 8.26
N GLY A 369 -13.42 0.88 7.81
CA GLY A 369 -14.76 0.83 8.37
C GLY A 369 -15.51 -0.40 7.88
N VAL A 370 -15.79 -1.33 8.80
CA VAL A 370 -16.52 -2.57 8.51
C VAL A 370 -18.00 -2.37 8.82
N GLY A 371 -18.85 -2.52 7.81
CA GLY A 371 -20.29 -2.52 8.00
C GLY A 371 -20.98 -1.16 8.07
N ILE A 372 -20.30 -0.09 7.66
CA ILE A 372 -20.82 1.29 7.77
C ILE A 372 -21.11 1.97 6.43
N SER A 373 -21.56 1.23 5.41
CA SER A 373 -21.84 1.81 4.07
C SER A 373 -23.27 2.34 3.88
N GLY A 374 -24.08 2.40 4.93
CA GLY A 374 -25.47 2.87 4.85
C GLY A 374 -25.59 4.39 4.73
N ASN A 375 -26.77 4.86 4.31
CA ASN A 375 -27.04 6.29 4.10
C ASN A 375 -27.62 7.00 5.33
N GLN A 376 -27.72 6.31 6.46
CA GLN A 376 -28.16 6.88 7.72
C GLN A 376 -27.19 7.98 8.19
N GLU A 377 -27.72 9.02 8.82
CA GLU A 377 -26.98 10.21 9.23
C GLU A 377 -25.81 9.87 10.17
N HIS A 378 -26.01 8.95 11.12
CA HIS A 378 -24.96 8.51 12.03
C HIS A 378 -23.83 7.78 11.30
N LEU A 379 -24.12 6.92 10.31
CA LEU A 379 -23.08 6.20 9.56
C LEU A 379 -22.21 7.14 8.73
N ARG A 380 -22.79 8.22 8.17
CA ARG A 380 -22.03 9.28 7.49
C ARG A 380 -21.05 9.95 8.46
N VAL A 381 -21.49 10.24 9.69
CA VAL A 381 -20.62 10.79 10.73
C VAL A 381 -19.49 9.81 11.09
N LEU A 382 -19.79 8.54 11.31
CA LEU A 382 -18.76 7.53 11.65
C LEU A 382 -17.71 7.38 10.53
N ARG A 383 -18.15 7.36 9.26
CA ARG A 383 -17.21 7.36 8.12
C ARG A 383 -16.34 8.60 8.10
N GLU A 384 -16.91 9.78 8.29
CA GLU A 384 -16.15 11.03 8.33
C GLU A 384 -15.10 11.03 9.46
N VAL A 385 -15.43 10.47 10.63
CA VAL A 385 -14.48 10.31 11.74
C VAL A 385 -13.32 9.41 11.35
N LEU A 386 -13.58 8.25 10.75
CA LEU A 386 -12.53 7.33 10.29
C LEU A 386 -11.67 7.92 9.15
N ARG A 387 -12.25 8.77 8.29
CA ARG A 387 -11.50 9.54 7.28
C ARG A 387 -10.56 10.54 7.93
N ARG A 388 -11.08 11.38 8.83
CA ARG A 388 -10.26 12.37 9.56
C ARG A 388 -9.16 11.71 10.40
N ALA A 389 -9.45 10.54 10.98
CA ALA A 389 -8.45 9.75 11.68
C ALA A 389 -7.34 9.27 10.73
N ALA A 390 -7.67 8.77 9.53
CA ALA A 390 -6.68 8.30 8.55
C ALA A 390 -5.83 9.42 7.92
N GLU A 391 -6.33 10.65 7.84
CA GLU A 391 -5.50 11.82 7.46
C GLU A 391 -4.48 12.16 8.53
N GLN A 392 -4.83 11.90 9.79
CA GLN A 392 -4.00 12.19 10.97
C GLN A 392 -3.65 13.69 11.13
N GLU A 393 -4.51 14.59 10.63
CA GLU A 393 -4.32 16.05 10.74
C GLU A 393 -4.88 16.66 12.03
N GLY A 394 -5.62 15.88 12.83
CA GLY A 394 -6.21 16.37 14.08
C GLY A 394 -7.43 17.28 13.89
N LEU A 395 -8.10 17.22 12.74
CA LEU A 395 -9.25 18.05 12.38
C LEU A 395 -10.53 17.65 13.13
N THR A 396 -10.69 18.12 14.36
CA THR A 396 -11.91 17.90 15.16
C THR A 396 -13.11 18.66 14.62
N ALA A 397 -14.31 18.31 15.09
CA ALA A 397 -15.54 19.01 14.74
C ALA A 397 -16.45 19.21 15.95
N THR A 398 -17.25 20.26 15.90
CA THR A 398 -18.33 20.57 16.82
C THR A 398 -19.56 19.73 16.51
N GLN A 399 -20.50 19.66 17.45
CA GLN A 399 -21.79 18.98 17.26
C GLN A 399 -22.58 19.56 16.07
N ALA A 400 -22.54 20.87 15.86
CA ALA A 400 -23.23 21.51 14.74
C ALA A 400 -22.66 21.05 13.39
N GLU A 401 -21.34 20.90 13.30
CA GLU A 401 -20.66 20.40 12.10
C GLU A 401 -20.95 18.92 11.85
N TYR A 402 -20.91 18.06 12.88
CA TYR A 402 -21.28 16.66 12.72
C TYR A 402 -22.77 16.47 12.37
N ASN A 403 -23.66 17.30 12.92
CA ASN A 403 -25.06 17.33 12.50
C ASN A 403 -25.20 17.71 11.02
N ALA A 404 -24.43 18.69 10.55
CA ALA A 404 -24.41 19.08 9.14
C ALA A 404 -23.90 17.94 8.25
N ILE A 405 -22.81 17.28 8.62
CA ILE A 405 -22.27 16.10 7.90
C ILE A 405 -23.31 14.99 7.82
N GLY A 406 -23.99 14.67 8.93
CA GLY A 406 -25.06 13.69 8.93
C GLY A 406 -26.15 14.01 7.89
N ALA A 407 -26.54 15.28 7.79
CA ALA A 407 -27.55 15.75 6.84
C ALA A 407 -27.05 15.76 5.37
N THR A 408 -25.84 16.27 5.11
CA THR A 408 -25.34 16.51 3.76
C THR A 408 -24.57 15.34 3.14
N GLY A 409 -23.97 14.47 3.96
CA GLY A 409 -23.05 13.40 3.53
C GLY A 409 -21.61 13.62 3.99
N ASP A 410 -20.85 12.53 4.09
CA ASP A 410 -19.41 12.50 4.36
C ASP A 410 -18.58 12.94 3.14
N ASN A 411 -17.38 13.48 3.38
CA ASN A 411 -16.49 13.91 2.29
C ASN A 411 -15.65 12.73 1.80
N THR A 412 -16.04 12.12 0.68
CA THR A 412 -15.35 10.92 0.16
C THR A 412 -13.97 11.21 -0.43
N ALA A 413 -13.65 12.46 -0.77
CA ALA A 413 -12.31 12.85 -1.20
C ALA A 413 -11.32 12.94 -0.02
N ARG A 414 -11.83 12.97 1.22
CA ARG A 414 -11.04 13.01 2.44
C ARG A 414 -10.36 11.65 2.68
N ALA A 415 -9.07 11.67 3.00
CA ALA A 415 -8.26 10.47 3.24
C ALA A 415 -8.32 9.44 2.09
N ASP A 416 -8.41 9.91 0.83
CA ASP A 416 -8.43 9.00 -0.31
C ASP A 416 -7.17 8.12 -0.32
N GLY A 417 -7.36 6.83 -0.57
CA GLY A 417 -6.30 5.83 -0.45
C GLY A 417 -5.87 5.46 0.98
N ARG A 418 -6.36 6.10 2.06
CA ARG A 418 -6.01 5.74 3.46
C ARG A 418 -7.19 5.28 4.31
N ALA A 419 -8.40 5.72 3.98
CA ALA A 419 -9.63 5.28 4.62
C ALA A 419 -10.48 4.46 3.64
N PHE A 420 -10.81 3.24 4.05
CA PHE A 420 -11.57 2.28 3.25
C PHE A 420 -12.84 1.87 3.98
N PHE A 421 -13.87 1.49 3.23
CA PHE A 421 -15.15 1.05 3.78
C PHE A 421 -15.62 -0.21 3.08
N ALA A 422 -16.03 -1.20 3.84
CA ALA A 422 -16.45 -2.49 3.34
C ALA A 422 -17.67 -3.01 4.07
N THR A 423 -18.64 -3.57 3.34
CA THR A 423 -19.78 -4.29 3.94
C THR A 423 -19.75 -5.79 3.69
N ASP A 424 -18.93 -6.25 2.75
CA ASP A 424 -18.77 -7.67 2.47
C ASP A 424 -17.29 -8.09 2.43
N ALA A 425 -17.05 -9.40 2.45
CA ALA A 425 -15.70 -9.96 2.43
C ALA A 425 -14.91 -9.63 1.16
N THR A 426 -15.57 -9.37 0.04
CA THR A 426 -14.90 -8.98 -1.21
C THR A 426 -14.34 -7.57 -1.07
N GLN A 427 -15.18 -6.62 -0.64
CA GLN A 427 -14.79 -5.24 -0.43
C GLN A 427 -13.72 -5.11 0.66
N LEU A 428 -13.84 -5.89 1.74
CA LEU A 428 -12.85 -5.89 2.81
C LEU A 428 -11.51 -6.47 2.33
N ALA A 429 -11.54 -7.55 1.53
CA ALA A 429 -10.33 -8.11 0.91
C ALA A 429 -9.66 -7.12 -0.04
N ILE A 430 -10.43 -6.40 -0.88
CA ILE A 430 -9.90 -5.34 -1.76
C ILE A 430 -9.25 -4.23 -0.92
N SER A 431 -9.92 -3.80 0.14
CA SER A 431 -9.42 -2.74 1.03
C SER A 431 -8.08 -3.11 1.66
N LEU A 432 -7.99 -4.29 2.28
CA LEU A 432 -6.74 -4.77 2.88
C LEU A 432 -5.64 -5.00 1.83
N THR A 433 -5.99 -5.52 0.67
CA THR A 433 -5.03 -5.70 -0.44
C THR A 433 -4.44 -4.37 -0.88
N ASN A 434 -5.28 -3.34 -1.04
CA ASN A 434 -4.82 -2.00 -1.40
C ASN A 434 -3.89 -1.43 -0.33
N ILE A 435 -4.22 -1.61 0.95
CA ILE A 435 -3.36 -1.18 2.07
C ILE A 435 -2.00 -1.86 2.02
N PHE A 436 -1.93 -3.19 1.87
CA PHE A 436 -0.64 -3.90 1.84
C PHE A 436 0.17 -3.61 0.58
N LYS A 437 -0.48 -3.37 -0.57
CA LYS A 437 0.19 -2.83 -1.77
C LYS A 437 0.81 -1.48 -1.49
N GLN A 438 0.10 -0.58 -0.84
CA GLN A 438 0.60 0.75 -0.47
C GLN A 438 1.72 0.70 0.55
N ILE A 439 1.63 -0.16 1.57
CA ILE A 439 2.71 -0.40 2.52
C ILE A 439 3.98 -0.85 1.80
N THR A 440 3.82 -1.72 0.79
CA THR A 440 4.95 -2.19 -0.02
C THR A 440 5.56 -1.05 -0.85
N VAL A 441 4.73 -0.26 -1.55
CA VAL A 441 5.20 0.86 -2.39
C VAL A 441 5.80 2.02 -1.56
N GLY A 442 5.22 2.34 -0.42
CA GLY A 442 5.67 3.43 0.47
C GLY A 442 6.99 3.13 1.21
N THR A 443 7.56 1.93 1.05
CA THR A 443 8.89 1.58 1.59
C THR A 443 10.05 1.95 0.66
N TYR A 444 9.77 2.34 -0.59
CA TYR A 444 10.80 2.80 -1.52
C TYR A 444 11.05 4.30 -1.33
N SER A 445 12.30 4.77 -1.22
CA SER A 445 12.65 6.19 -1.32
C SER A 445 14.08 6.26 -1.83
N PHE A 446 14.30 7.01 -2.92
CA PHE A 446 15.58 7.08 -3.62
C PHE A 446 16.12 8.51 -3.64
N THR A 447 17.45 8.65 -3.75
CA THR A 447 18.15 9.18 -4.95
C THR A 447 19.67 9.17 -4.82
N SER A 448 20.34 9.20 -5.98
CA SER A 448 21.79 9.32 -6.12
C SER A 448 22.28 10.70 -5.61
N PRO A 449 23.21 10.77 -4.65
CA PRO A 449 23.92 12.02 -4.39
C PRO A 449 24.74 12.40 -5.63
N THR A 450 24.72 13.69 -6.03
CA THR A 450 25.65 14.20 -7.05
C THR A 450 26.89 14.74 -6.33
N VAL A 451 28.06 14.15 -6.61
CA VAL A 451 29.34 14.61 -6.07
C VAL A 451 30.11 15.30 -7.20
N LEU A 452 30.29 16.61 -7.08
CA LEU A 452 31.07 17.40 -8.05
C LEU A 452 32.55 17.01 -7.99
N SER A 453 33.18 16.90 -9.16
CA SER A 453 34.61 16.62 -9.30
C SER A 453 35.40 17.91 -9.55
N VAL A 454 36.11 18.38 -8.50
CA VAL A 454 37.28 19.32 -8.45
C VAL A 454 37.07 20.81 -8.83
N ARG A 455 37.71 21.88 -8.27
CA ARG A 455 38.11 22.42 -6.93
C ARG A 455 38.56 23.89 -7.18
N SER A 456 38.23 24.89 -6.35
CA SER A 456 39.14 25.69 -5.49
C SER A 456 38.50 27.05 -5.14
N VAL A 457 38.66 27.47 -3.88
CA VAL A 457 38.22 28.69 -3.16
C VAL A 457 36.73 28.95 -2.87
N ASP A 458 35.75 28.57 -3.70
CA ASP A 458 34.43 29.24 -3.60
C ASP A 458 33.21 28.35 -3.28
N ARG A 459 33.43 27.27 -2.50
CA ARG A 459 32.50 26.40 -1.71
C ARG A 459 32.50 24.90 -2.08
N ASN A 460 32.57 24.07 -1.04
CA ASN A 460 32.31 22.62 -1.09
C ASN A 460 30.81 22.39 -0.82
N GLU A 461 30.00 22.21 -1.85
CA GLU A 461 28.56 21.96 -1.72
C GLU A 461 28.18 20.56 -2.24
N LEU A 462 27.20 19.95 -1.58
CA LEU A 462 26.58 18.68 -1.94
C LEU A 462 25.10 18.94 -2.26
N TYR A 463 24.64 18.43 -3.40
CA TYR A 463 23.25 18.50 -3.80
C TYR A 463 22.64 17.09 -3.76
N LEU A 464 21.51 16.94 -3.08
CA LEU A 464 20.82 15.66 -2.87
C LEU A 464 19.35 15.80 -3.23
N ALA A 465 18.84 14.92 -4.08
CA ALA A 465 17.51 15.07 -4.66
C ALA A 465 16.54 13.98 -4.20
N SER A 466 16.13 13.83 -2.95
CA SER A 466 15.27 12.69 -2.53
C SER A 466 13.82 12.77 -3.01
N PHE A 467 13.05 11.67 -3.00
CA PHE A 467 11.59 11.71 -3.12
C PHE A 467 10.87 10.70 -2.22
N SER A 468 9.58 10.94 -2.00
CA SER A 468 8.68 10.04 -1.26
C SER A 468 7.58 9.56 -2.21
N PRO A 469 7.45 8.25 -2.46
CA PRO A 469 6.35 7.71 -3.24
C PRO A 469 5.00 8.03 -2.60
N SER A 470 4.07 8.47 -3.43
CA SER A 470 2.66 8.62 -3.08
C SER A 470 1.86 7.39 -3.50
N ILE A 471 0.75 7.20 -2.83
CA ILE A 471 -0.15 6.06 -2.95
C ILE A 471 -1.09 6.24 -4.17
N PRO A 472 -1.27 5.24 -5.05
CA PRO A 472 -2.34 5.28 -6.06
C PRO A 472 -3.72 5.54 -5.42
N PRO A 473 -4.59 6.37 -6.02
CA PRO A 473 -4.53 6.89 -7.40
C PRO A 473 -3.59 8.08 -7.62
N ALA A 474 -2.86 8.54 -6.59
CA ALA A 474 -1.91 9.65 -6.73
C ALA A 474 -0.80 9.30 -7.73
N THR A 475 -0.76 10.07 -8.81
CA THR A 475 0.24 10.03 -9.89
C THR A 475 1.44 10.92 -9.57
N PHE A 476 1.31 11.87 -8.65
CA PHE A 476 2.36 12.79 -8.22
C PHE A 476 3.13 12.25 -7.00
N TRP A 477 4.45 12.07 -7.13
CA TRP A 477 5.34 11.72 -6.02
C TRP A 477 6.16 12.95 -5.61
N PRO A 478 6.04 13.48 -4.37
CA PRO A 478 6.78 14.65 -3.95
C PRO A 478 8.28 14.39 -3.83
N ALA A 479 9.08 15.24 -4.45
CA ALA A 479 10.53 15.29 -4.24
C ALA A 479 10.97 16.40 -3.29
N SER A 480 12.26 16.35 -2.97
CA SER A 480 13.02 17.30 -2.18
C SER A 480 14.40 17.43 -2.80
N MET A 481 14.83 18.66 -3.07
CA MET A 481 16.12 18.97 -3.69
C MET A 481 16.89 19.84 -2.70
N ARG A 482 17.81 19.21 -1.98
CA ARG A 482 18.52 19.79 -0.85
C ARG A 482 19.95 20.14 -1.19
N ALA A 483 20.42 21.25 -0.65
CA ALA A 483 21.82 21.63 -0.67
C ALA A 483 22.42 21.55 0.74
N TYR A 484 23.66 21.07 0.80
CA TYR A 484 24.47 21.00 2.01
C TYR A 484 25.85 21.60 1.74
N THR A 485 26.42 22.26 2.73
CA THR A 485 27.84 22.63 2.72
C THR A 485 28.64 21.52 3.40
N ILE A 486 29.74 21.11 2.77
CA ILE A 486 30.71 20.18 3.36
C ILE A 486 31.75 21.02 4.09
N ASN A 487 31.75 20.92 5.41
CA ASN A 487 32.65 21.64 6.28
C ASN A 487 34.06 21.03 6.25
N ALA A 488 35.06 21.78 6.71
CA ALA A 488 36.45 21.33 6.75
C ALA A 488 36.69 20.12 7.68
N ASP A 489 35.76 19.86 8.60
CA ASP A 489 35.75 18.71 9.51
C ASP A 489 34.97 17.50 8.96
N ASN A 490 34.59 17.52 7.67
CA ASN A 490 33.77 16.53 6.98
C ASN A 490 32.31 16.41 7.47
N THR A 491 31.82 17.36 8.27
CA THR A 491 30.39 17.43 8.60
C THR A 491 29.60 18.12 7.49
N LEU A 492 28.28 17.89 7.45
CA LEU A 492 27.36 18.51 6.49
C LEU A 492 26.48 19.55 7.20
N THR A 493 26.42 20.76 6.66
CA THR A 493 25.48 21.81 7.11
C THR A 493 24.38 21.99 6.08
N PHE A 494 23.12 21.78 6.47
CA PHE A 494 21.96 22.03 5.61
C PHE A 494 21.87 23.52 5.21
N ARG A 495 21.51 23.77 3.96
CA ARG A 495 21.39 25.12 3.39
C ARG A 495 19.96 25.46 3.01
N TRP A 496 19.39 24.69 2.08
CA TRP A 496 18.06 24.92 1.54
C TRP A 496 17.45 23.64 0.98
N ASP A 497 16.14 23.66 0.80
CA ASP A 497 15.35 22.64 0.11
C ASP A 497 14.44 23.34 -0.91
N ALA A 498 14.63 23.04 -2.20
CA ALA A 498 13.86 23.66 -3.27
C ALA A 498 12.37 23.28 -3.20
N ALA A 499 12.05 22.08 -2.69
CA ALA A 499 10.66 21.66 -2.57
C ALA A 499 9.90 22.55 -1.58
N THR A 500 10.53 22.93 -0.46
CA THR A 500 9.92 23.84 0.52
C THR A 500 9.69 25.24 -0.07
N GLN A 501 10.62 25.76 -0.87
CA GLN A 501 10.42 27.04 -1.56
C GLN A 501 9.30 26.97 -2.60
N LEU A 502 9.24 25.86 -3.33
CA LEU A 502 8.24 25.68 -4.37
C LEU A 502 6.85 25.44 -3.80
N GLN A 503 6.76 24.76 -2.66
CA GLN A 503 5.51 24.52 -1.93
C GLN A 503 4.79 25.83 -1.59
N VAL A 504 5.52 26.88 -1.18
CA VAL A 504 4.92 28.19 -0.84
C VAL A 504 4.66 29.09 -2.06
N LYS A 505 5.21 28.76 -3.24
CA LYS A 505 5.01 29.54 -4.48
C LYS A 505 3.61 29.28 -5.03
N SER A 506 2.89 30.34 -5.41
CA SER A 506 1.58 30.21 -6.06
C SER A 506 1.74 29.51 -7.41
N PRO A 507 0.88 28.54 -7.77
CA PRO A 507 0.90 27.91 -9.09
C PRO A 507 0.82 28.92 -10.25
N SER A 508 0.11 30.03 -10.07
CA SER A 508 -0.01 31.09 -11.09
C SER A 508 1.25 31.94 -11.26
N SER A 509 2.11 32.03 -10.25
CA SER A 509 3.37 32.80 -10.31
C SER A 509 4.58 31.97 -10.76
N ARG A 510 4.40 30.66 -11.00
CA ARG A 510 5.46 29.80 -11.56
C ARG A 510 5.71 30.14 -13.03
N GLU A 511 6.97 30.40 -13.37
CA GLU A 511 7.44 30.56 -14.74
C GLU A 511 7.69 29.18 -15.35
N ILE A 512 6.69 28.65 -16.05
CA ILE A 512 6.79 27.36 -16.74
C ILE A 512 6.70 27.62 -18.23
N PHE A 513 7.69 27.14 -18.97
CA PHE A 513 7.83 27.34 -20.40
C PHE A 513 7.72 26.04 -21.17
N THR A 514 7.46 26.16 -22.46
CA THR A 514 7.47 25.06 -23.41
C THR A 514 7.93 25.57 -24.78
N GLY A 515 8.31 24.64 -25.66
CA GLY A 515 8.72 24.95 -27.02
C GLY A 515 7.57 24.69 -27.99
N ARG A 516 7.22 25.69 -28.81
CA ARG A 516 6.23 25.51 -29.89
C ARG A 516 6.90 25.78 -31.23
N PHE A 517 6.65 24.89 -32.19
CA PHE A 517 7.05 25.10 -33.57
C PHE A 517 5.98 25.93 -34.28
N ASP A 518 6.36 27.10 -34.78
CA ASP A 518 5.50 27.90 -35.65
C ASP A 518 5.65 27.40 -37.08
N ASN A 519 4.64 26.69 -37.58
CA ASN A 519 4.61 26.18 -38.95
C ASN A 519 4.67 27.30 -40.01
N THR A 520 4.24 28.52 -39.68
CA THR A 520 4.21 29.66 -40.60
C THR A 520 5.60 30.26 -40.76
N ALA A 521 6.31 30.44 -39.64
CA ALA A 521 7.67 30.98 -39.62
C ALA A 521 8.76 29.92 -39.79
N SER A 522 8.42 28.62 -39.69
CA SER A 522 9.37 27.50 -39.64
C SER A 522 10.42 27.65 -38.54
N THR A 523 10.03 28.23 -37.41
CA THR A 523 10.93 28.52 -36.28
C THR A 523 10.36 27.98 -34.97
N TRP A 524 11.27 27.62 -34.07
CA TRP A 524 10.92 27.29 -32.69
C TRP A 524 10.81 28.56 -31.84
N GLY A 525 9.69 28.72 -31.16
CA GLY A 525 9.44 29.77 -30.18
C GLY A 525 9.34 29.22 -28.76
N ARG A 526 9.71 30.04 -27.78
CA ARG A 526 9.41 29.79 -26.36
C ARG A 526 8.04 30.37 -26.04
N GLU A 527 7.20 29.58 -25.39
CA GLU A 527 5.86 29.97 -24.95
C GLU A 527 5.66 29.61 -23.46
N ALA A 528 4.78 30.33 -22.76
CA ALA A 528 4.41 29.98 -21.39
C ALA A 528 3.41 28.80 -21.38
N PHE A 529 3.61 27.82 -20.50
CA PHE A 529 2.73 26.66 -20.34
C PHE A 529 1.53 27.02 -19.46
N THR A 530 0.48 27.56 -20.09
CA THR A 530 -0.74 28.05 -19.44
C THR A 530 -1.98 27.63 -20.23
N THR A 531 -3.15 27.68 -19.60
CA THR A 531 -4.45 27.41 -20.25
C THR A 531 -4.78 28.41 -21.36
N SER A 532 -4.10 29.56 -21.44
CA SER A 532 -4.24 30.49 -22.56
C SER A 532 -3.48 30.06 -23.82
N ASN A 533 -2.40 29.28 -23.65
CA ASN A 533 -1.40 29.01 -24.68
C ASN A 533 -1.39 27.54 -25.14
N ILE A 534 -1.91 26.64 -24.30
CA ILE A 534 -2.00 25.20 -24.58
C ILE A 534 -3.44 24.85 -24.97
N SER A 535 -3.62 24.27 -26.15
CA SER A 535 -4.94 23.82 -26.64
C SER A 535 -5.25 22.37 -26.23
N PRO A 536 -6.53 21.95 -26.22
CA PRO A 536 -6.88 20.55 -25.97
C PRO A 536 -6.22 19.56 -26.94
N VAL A 537 -6.01 19.97 -28.20
CA VAL A 537 -5.37 19.15 -29.23
C VAL A 537 -3.89 18.92 -28.90
N ASP A 538 -3.20 19.91 -28.34
CA ASP A 538 -1.80 19.79 -27.94
C ASP A 538 -1.59 18.65 -26.91
N LEU A 539 -2.54 18.50 -25.98
CA LEU A 539 -2.50 17.50 -24.90
C LEU A 539 -3.23 16.20 -25.27
N SER A 540 -3.81 16.09 -26.47
CA SER A 540 -4.65 14.95 -26.87
C SER A 540 -5.85 14.69 -25.94
N VAL A 541 -6.45 15.74 -25.38
CA VAL A 541 -7.61 15.67 -24.47
C VAL A 541 -8.92 16.10 -25.15
N PRO A 542 -10.08 15.61 -24.70
CA PRO A 542 -11.35 15.79 -25.44
C PRO A 542 -11.93 17.21 -25.38
N ASP A 543 -11.67 17.97 -24.32
CA ASP A 543 -12.28 19.28 -24.09
C ASP A 543 -11.40 20.23 -23.27
N THR A 544 -11.83 21.50 -23.21
CA THR A 544 -11.12 22.56 -22.48
C THR A 544 -11.12 22.37 -20.96
N ALA A 545 -12.13 21.68 -20.40
CA ALA A 545 -12.20 21.44 -18.95
C ALA A 545 -11.15 20.43 -18.49
N THR A 546 -10.96 19.37 -19.27
CA THR A 546 -9.90 18.37 -19.07
C THR A 546 -8.52 19.00 -19.28
N ARG A 547 -8.38 19.85 -20.31
CA ARG A 547 -7.15 20.63 -20.54
C ARG A 547 -6.83 21.54 -19.36
N ASP A 548 -7.81 22.29 -18.84
CA ASP A 548 -7.62 23.20 -17.70
C ASP A 548 -7.17 22.41 -16.47
N SER A 549 -7.87 21.32 -16.16
CA SER A 549 -7.52 20.43 -15.03
C SER A 549 -6.10 19.88 -15.14
N LEU A 550 -5.69 19.41 -16.33
CA LEU A 550 -4.36 18.88 -16.57
C LEU A 550 -3.27 19.96 -16.44
N VAL A 551 -3.47 21.13 -17.05
CA VAL A 551 -2.51 22.23 -16.97
C VAL A 551 -2.38 22.72 -15.53
N ASP A 552 -3.49 22.87 -14.82
CA ASP A 552 -3.49 23.30 -13.42
C ASP A 552 -2.78 22.27 -12.53
N TYR A 553 -3.01 20.98 -12.76
CA TYR A 553 -2.34 19.89 -12.05
C TYR A 553 -0.82 19.91 -12.27
N ILE A 554 -0.33 19.98 -13.52
CA ILE A 554 1.10 20.12 -13.83
C ILE A 554 1.73 21.37 -13.18
N ARG A 555 0.97 22.46 -13.08
CA ARG A 555 1.43 23.69 -12.40
C ARG A 555 1.45 23.56 -10.87
N GLY A 556 0.91 22.49 -10.32
CA GLY A 556 0.93 22.15 -8.89
C GLY A 556 -0.33 22.54 -8.13
N ILE A 557 -1.50 22.56 -8.80
CA ILE A 557 -2.81 22.72 -8.16
C ILE A 557 -3.39 21.33 -7.84
N GLY A 558 -3.91 21.15 -6.62
CA GLY A 558 -4.62 19.93 -6.23
C GLY A 558 -3.70 18.79 -5.76
N HIS A 559 -2.42 19.05 -5.52
CA HIS A 559 -1.49 18.08 -4.93
C HIS A 559 -1.55 18.11 -3.39
N ASP A 560 -1.35 16.94 -2.77
CA ASP A 560 -1.25 16.79 -1.32
C ASP A 560 -0.19 17.70 -0.71
N ASN A 561 -0.50 18.29 0.45
CA ASN A 561 0.36 19.26 1.14
C ASN A 561 0.82 20.44 0.25
N ASN A 562 0.12 20.72 -0.86
CA ASN A 562 0.50 21.76 -1.82
C ASN A 562 1.91 21.57 -2.41
N MET A 563 2.39 20.32 -2.47
CA MET A 563 3.69 19.96 -3.05
C MET A 563 3.68 20.12 -4.56
N LYS A 564 4.74 20.68 -5.14
CA LYS A 564 4.77 21.02 -6.59
C LYS A 564 6.00 20.52 -7.33
N LEU A 565 6.96 19.94 -6.61
CA LEU A 565 8.15 19.33 -7.20
C LEU A 565 7.93 17.82 -7.26
N GLY A 566 7.80 17.30 -8.48
CA GLY A 566 7.72 15.86 -8.73
C GLY A 566 9.06 15.15 -8.52
N ASP A 567 9.00 13.83 -8.41
CA ASP A 567 10.14 12.97 -8.14
C ASP A 567 11.27 13.14 -9.17
N ILE A 568 12.46 13.45 -8.65
CA ILE A 568 13.71 13.49 -9.41
C ILE A 568 14.25 12.05 -9.42
N PHE A 569 13.60 11.17 -10.16
CA PHE A 569 14.02 9.78 -10.36
C PHE A 569 14.81 9.64 -11.67
N HIS A 570 15.76 8.70 -11.74
CA HIS A 570 16.86 8.54 -12.72
C HIS A 570 17.55 9.80 -13.29
N SER A 571 17.29 10.96 -12.71
CA SER A 571 17.77 12.26 -13.12
C SER A 571 18.81 12.72 -12.11
N LYS A 572 20.07 12.79 -12.55
CA LYS A 572 21.15 13.36 -11.75
C LYS A 572 21.11 14.86 -11.90
N PRO A 573 20.94 15.64 -10.81
CA PRO A 573 21.01 17.08 -10.89
C PRO A 573 22.39 17.53 -11.39
N VAL A 574 22.41 18.49 -12.31
CA VAL A 574 23.63 19.04 -12.91
C VAL A 574 23.74 20.52 -12.61
N LEU A 575 24.86 20.91 -12.01
CA LEU A 575 25.16 22.30 -11.71
C LEU A 575 25.82 22.98 -12.91
N VAL A 576 25.24 24.08 -13.37
CA VAL A 576 25.85 25.01 -14.31
C VAL A 576 26.42 26.18 -13.51
N SER A 577 27.74 26.20 -13.36
CA SER A 577 28.52 27.26 -12.69
C SER A 577 29.43 27.97 -13.71
N SER A 578 30.33 28.86 -13.29
CA SER A 578 31.30 29.51 -14.19
C SER A 578 31.96 28.54 -15.21
N PRO A 579 32.27 29.01 -16.44
CA PRO A 579 32.93 28.20 -17.47
C PRO A 579 34.24 27.59 -16.96
N SER A 580 34.61 26.44 -17.52
CA SER A 580 35.85 25.74 -17.12
C SER A 580 37.07 26.62 -17.42
N ILE A 581 37.91 26.83 -16.41
CA ILE A 581 39.18 27.56 -16.61
C ILE A 581 40.25 26.72 -17.31
N PHE A 582 40.03 25.41 -17.43
CA PHE A 582 40.98 24.45 -17.98
C PHE A 582 40.70 24.14 -19.46
N HIS A 583 39.61 24.66 -20.02
CA HIS A 583 39.31 24.53 -21.45
C HIS A 583 39.92 25.71 -22.20
N ILE A 584 40.92 25.42 -23.05
CA ILE A 584 41.73 26.44 -23.73
C ILE A 584 41.42 26.43 -25.23
N GLU A 585 40.67 27.43 -25.69
CA GLU A 585 40.31 27.61 -27.11
C GLU A 585 40.18 29.11 -27.45
N GLU A 586 40.38 29.45 -28.73
CA GLU A 586 40.14 30.80 -29.26
C GLU A 586 38.65 31.17 -29.17
N GLY A 587 38.35 32.41 -28.79
CA GLY A 587 37.00 32.88 -28.46
C GLY A 587 36.49 32.44 -27.08
N TYR A 588 36.88 31.25 -26.61
CA TYR A 588 36.49 30.71 -25.30
C TYR A 588 37.33 31.27 -24.15
N SER A 589 38.65 31.02 -24.16
CA SER A 589 39.62 31.44 -23.13
C SER A 589 40.61 32.50 -23.63
N HIS A 590 40.76 32.65 -24.95
CA HIS A 590 41.60 33.65 -25.60
C HIS A 590 40.78 34.53 -26.56
N LEU A 591 41.15 35.81 -26.71
CA LEU A 591 40.51 36.68 -27.70
C LEU A 591 40.98 36.25 -29.10
N HIS A 592 40.04 36.12 -30.04
CA HIS A 592 40.36 35.86 -31.44
C HIS A 592 41.06 37.08 -32.04
N THR A 593 42.28 36.92 -32.55
CA THR A 593 43.16 38.04 -32.92
C THR A 593 42.82 38.70 -34.26
N SER A 594 41.95 38.11 -35.08
CA SER A 594 41.52 38.65 -36.39
C SER A 594 40.07 39.14 -36.42
N ASP A 595 39.35 39.13 -35.30
CA ASP A 595 37.97 39.62 -35.27
C ASP A 595 37.92 41.15 -35.09
N SER A 596 38.01 41.89 -36.20
CA SER A 596 37.79 43.34 -36.25
C SER A 596 36.34 43.76 -35.90
N GLY A 597 35.45 42.81 -35.61
CA GLY A 597 34.07 43.04 -35.16
C GLY A 597 33.89 43.16 -33.64
N LEU A 598 34.88 42.78 -32.83
CA LEU A 598 34.84 43.03 -31.39
C LEU A 598 35.37 44.43 -31.10
N SER A 599 34.47 45.34 -30.70
CA SER A 599 34.80 46.68 -30.21
C SER A 599 36.05 46.67 -29.32
N PRO A 600 36.92 47.70 -29.36
CA PRO A 600 38.05 47.82 -28.45
C PRO A 600 37.58 47.62 -26.99
N GLY A 601 37.90 46.46 -26.39
CA GLY A 601 37.40 46.03 -25.07
C GLY A 601 36.61 44.71 -25.00
N GLY A 602 36.55 43.90 -26.06
CA GLY A 602 35.92 42.57 -26.04
C GLY A 602 36.47 41.65 -24.93
N LYS A 603 35.60 40.86 -24.29
CA LYS A 603 35.95 39.84 -23.28
C LYS A 603 35.73 38.45 -23.86
N THR A 604 36.64 37.52 -23.61
CA THR A 604 36.48 36.07 -23.90
C THR A 604 35.22 35.53 -23.22
N PHE A 605 34.59 34.47 -23.74
CA PHE A 605 33.40 33.87 -23.11
C PHE A 605 33.64 33.51 -21.63
N GLN A 606 34.80 32.91 -21.33
CA GLN A 606 35.22 32.57 -19.97
C GLN A 606 35.18 33.80 -19.05
N LYS A 607 35.78 34.92 -19.45
CA LYS A 607 35.75 36.20 -18.70
C LYS A 607 34.38 36.88 -18.68
N ALA A 608 33.60 36.77 -19.73
CA ALA A 608 32.26 37.35 -19.78
C ALA A 608 31.27 36.62 -18.84
N LYS A 609 31.49 35.32 -18.61
CA LYS A 609 30.64 34.46 -17.78
C LYS A 609 31.31 33.99 -16.48
N GLU A 610 32.44 34.59 -16.11
CA GLU A 610 33.22 34.29 -14.89
C GLU A 610 32.37 34.34 -13.62
N HIS A 611 31.38 35.23 -13.60
CA HIS A 611 30.48 35.45 -12.47
C HIS A 611 29.02 35.08 -12.81
N ARG A 612 28.79 34.14 -13.74
CA ARG A 612 27.42 33.72 -14.08
C ARG A 612 26.73 33.10 -12.86
N ARG A 613 25.41 33.32 -12.74
CA ARG A 613 24.57 32.68 -11.72
C ARG A 613 24.75 31.16 -11.80
N ARG A 614 24.82 30.52 -10.63
CA ARG A 614 24.86 29.07 -10.49
C ARG A 614 23.43 28.56 -10.54
N ILE A 615 23.15 27.66 -11.48
CA ILE A 615 21.82 27.10 -11.68
C ILE A 615 21.93 25.58 -11.66
N LEU A 616 21.11 24.93 -10.85
CA LEU A 616 21.00 23.49 -10.78
C LEU A 616 19.84 23.02 -11.64
N TYR A 617 20.12 22.14 -12.60
CA TYR A 617 19.12 21.57 -13.50
C TYR A 617 18.82 20.13 -13.12
N ALA A 618 17.54 19.77 -13.04
CA ALA A 618 17.09 18.40 -12.80
C ALA A 618 15.79 18.12 -13.56
N GLY A 619 15.76 17.02 -14.30
CA GLY A 619 14.50 16.45 -14.82
C GLY A 619 13.69 15.83 -13.67
N ALA A 620 12.37 15.96 -13.74
CA ALA A 620 11.43 15.37 -12.80
C ALA A 620 10.23 14.73 -13.53
N ASN A 621 9.62 13.74 -12.89
CA ASN A 621 8.51 12.98 -13.47
C ASN A 621 7.16 13.70 -13.43
N ASP A 622 7.12 14.92 -12.89
CA ASP A 622 6.02 15.88 -13.11
C ASP A 622 5.98 16.47 -14.53
N GLY A 623 6.86 16.00 -15.41
CA GLY A 623 6.90 16.42 -16.80
C GLY A 623 7.77 17.65 -17.05
N MET A 624 8.56 18.07 -16.06
CA MET A 624 9.37 19.28 -16.16
C MET A 624 10.87 19.02 -16.00
N LEU A 625 11.66 19.78 -16.77
CA LEU A 625 13.03 20.11 -16.41
C LEU A 625 12.99 21.36 -15.52
N HIS A 626 13.43 21.24 -14.27
CA HIS A 626 13.50 22.35 -13.33
C HIS A 626 14.86 23.02 -13.32
N ALA A 627 14.87 24.33 -13.12
CA ALA A 627 16.06 25.14 -12.92
C ALA A 627 16.01 25.84 -11.55
N PHE A 628 16.85 25.42 -10.61
CA PHE A 628 16.92 25.97 -9.26
C PHE A 628 18.10 26.93 -9.11
N LEU A 629 17.88 28.05 -8.44
CA LEU A 629 18.95 28.99 -8.10
C LEU A 629 19.86 28.39 -7.04
N ALA A 630 21.07 28.02 -7.46
CA ALA A 630 22.12 27.48 -6.60
C ALA A 630 23.14 28.54 -6.18
N GLY A 631 23.12 29.73 -6.80
CA GLY A 631 23.66 30.93 -6.20
C GLY A 631 24.05 32.08 -7.12
N GLU A 632 24.27 33.25 -6.54
CA GLU A 632 24.52 34.50 -7.27
C GLU A 632 25.83 35.16 -6.88
N TRP A 633 26.57 35.71 -7.84
CA TRP A 633 27.83 36.38 -7.54
C TRP A 633 27.61 37.69 -6.78
N ASN A 634 28.25 37.84 -5.61
CA ASN A 634 28.28 39.08 -4.87
C ASN A 634 29.61 39.80 -5.09
N SER A 635 29.58 40.88 -5.86
CA SER A 635 30.77 41.68 -6.19
C SER A 635 31.43 42.34 -4.97
N SER A 636 30.68 42.58 -3.90
CA SER A 636 31.20 43.24 -2.70
C SER A 636 31.99 42.29 -1.80
N THR A 637 31.63 41.01 -1.78
CA THR A 637 32.34 39.98 -1.00
C THR A 637 33.35 39.20 -1.85
N GLY A 638 33.24 39.27 -3.19
CA GLY A 638 34.06 38.47 -4.10
C GLY A 638 33.76 36.97 -3.98
N LEU A 639 32.55 36.62 -3.56
CA LEU A 639 32.08 35.25 -3.34
C LEU A 639 30.66 35.13 -3.87
N TYR A 640 30.22 33.91 -4.18
CA TYR A 640 28.80 33.68 -4.39
C TYR A 640 28.02 33.89 -3.07
N SER A 641 26.87 34.56 -3.17
CA SER A 641 25.94 34.93 -2.09
C SER A 641 25.52 33.72 -1.27
N THR A 642 25.09 33.94 -0.03
CA THR A 642 24.44 32.91 0.80
C THR A 642 22.92 32.89 0.64
N ASN A 643 22.35 33.80 -0.14
CA ASN A 643 20.91 33.87 -0.42
C ASN A 643 20.48 32.88 -1.51
N ASP A 644 21.23 31.80 -1.68
CA ASP A 644 20.86 30.69 -2.55
C ASP A 644 19.70 29.98 -1.83
N THR A 645 18.48 30.21 -2.30
CA THR A 645 17.26 29.73 -1.63
C THR A 645 16.81 28.37 -2.13
N GLY A 646 17.37 27.87 -3.23
CA GLY A 646 16.77 26.77 -3.98
C GLY A 646 15.50 27.20 -4.72
N GLU A 647 15.31 28.49 -4.97
CA GLU A 647 14.16 28.99 -5.72
C GLU A 647 14.13 28.40 -7.15
N GLU A 648 12.96 27.90 -7.56
CA GLU A 648 12.70 27.57 -8.96
C GLU A 648 12.63 28.85 -9.80
N LEU A 649 13.63 29.02 -10.67
CA LEU A 649 13.69 30.09 -11.65
C LEU A 649 12.69 29.84 -12.77
N PHE A 650 12.70 28.63 -13.33
CA PHE A 650 11.71 28.19 -14.31
C PHE A 650 11.59 26.67 -14.36
N GLY A 651 10.45 26.20 -14.86
CA GLY A 651 10.25 24.84 -15.34
C GLY A 651 10.14 24.81 -16.86
N TYR A 652 10.58 23.73 -17.50
CA TYR A 652 10.41 23.52 -18.93
C TYR A 652 9.70 22.19 -19.19
N VAL A 653 8.55 22.25 -19.86
CA VAL A 653 7.79 21.07 -20.32
C VAL A 653 8.13 20.82 -21.79
N PRO A 654 8.82 19.72 -22.14
CA PRO A 654 9.05 19.35 -23.53
C PRO A 654 7.73 19.12 -24.26
N ASN A 655 7.59 19.64 -25.49
CA ASN A 655 6.35 19.46 -26.25
C ASN A 655 6.12 18.02 -26.74
N THR A 656 7.18 17.22 -26.81
CA THR A 656 7.13 15.82 -27.21
C THR A 656 6.36 14.94 -26.22
N ILE A 657 6.22 15.36 -24.97
CA ILE A 657 5.51 14.62 -23.93
C ILE A 657 4.08 15.11 -23.71
N TRP A 658 3.64 16.19 -24.38
CA TRP A 658 2.30 16.75 -24.18
C TRP A 658 1.16 15.72 -24.30
N PRO A 659 1.15 14.81 -25.30
CA PRO A 659 0.08 13.81 -25.43
C PRO A 659 0.04 12.78 -24.30
N THR A 660 1.13 12.59 -23.56
CA THR A 660 1.22 11.62 -22.45
C THR A 660 0.92 12.26 -21.11
N LEU A 661 0.91 13.59 -21.00
CA LEU A 661 0.64 14.28 -19.74
C LEU A 661 -0.74 13.95 -19.16
N ILE A 662 -1.70 13.51 -19.99
CA ILE A 662 -3.02 13.09 -19.52
C ILE A 662 -2.95 11.92 -18.53
N ASP A 663 -1.96 11.04 -18.66
CA ASP A 663 -1.73 9.92 -17.74
C ASP A 663 -1.24 10.39 -16.36
N TYR A 664 -0.87 11.67 -16.25
CA TYR A 664 -0.51 12.31 -15.00
C TYR A 664 -1.71 12.76 -14.17
N LEU A 665 -2.92 12.85 -14.73
CA LEU A 665 -4.09 13.16 -13.91
C LEU A 665 -4.52 11.93 -13.08
N PRO A 666 -4.79 12.08 -11.78
CA PRO A 666 -5.23 10.97 -10.94
C PRO A 666 -6.64 10.49 -11.33
N GLY A 667 -6.85 9.18 -11.33
CA GLY A 667 -8.12 8.50 -11.58
C GLY A 667 -8.15 7.08 -10.97
N ASP A 668 -9.30 6.42 -10.99
CA ASP A 668 -9.58 5.18 -10.22
C ASP A 668 -8.59 4.02 -10.41
N VAL A 669 -7.82 4.03 -11.51
CA VAL A 669 -6.84 2.99 -11.89
C VAL A 669 -5.48 3.56 -12.30
N THR A 670 -5.22 4.86 -12.09
CA THR A 670 -3.98 5.50 -12.56
C THR A 670 -2.81 5.17 -11.63
N SER A 671 -1.69 4.77 -12.23
CA SER A 671 -0.41 4.55 -11.56
C SER A 671 0.53 5.72 -11.81
N HIS A 672 1.57 5.83 -10.97
CA HIS A 672 2.67 6.77 -11.22
C HIS A 672 3.28 6.58 -12.62
N CYS A 673 3.60 7.69 -13.28
CA CYS A 673 4.12 7.74 -14.64
C CYS A 673 5.48 8.46 -14.67
N TYR A 674 6.38 7.99 -15.53
CA TYR A 674 7.70 8.57 -15.71
C TYR A 674 7.72 9.48 -16.95
N HIS A 675 8.18 10.74 -16.80
CA HIS A 675 8.15 11.74 -17.87
C HIS A 675 9.55 12.25 -18.22
N VAL A 676 9.97 13.40 -17.66
CA VAL A 676 11.31 13.95 -17.87
C VAL A 676 12.28 13.21 -16.96
N ASP A 677 12.40 11.91 -17.26
CA ASP A 677 13.26 10.95 -16.61
C ASP A 677 14.63 10.96 -17.34
N SER A 678 15.70 10.61 -16.63
CA SER A 678 17.12 10.74 -17.05
C SER A 678 17.81 12.07 -16.74
N SER A 679 19.14 12.02 -16.75
CA SER A 679 20.02 13.10 -16.33
C SER A 679 20.23 14.13 -17.45
N PRO A 680 20.01 15.44 -17.21
CA PRO A 680 20.34 16.46 -18.18
C PRO A 680 21.84 16.47 -18.48
N ARG A 681 22.22 16.89 -19.69
CA ARG A 681 23.61 17.17 -20.07
C ARG A 681 23.78 18.65 -20.33
N VAL A 682 24.90 19.19 -19.86
CA VAL A 682 25.23 20.60 -20.05
C VAL A 682 26.60 20.70 -20.69
N ALA A 683 26.73 21.62 -21.64
CA ALA A 683 27.98 21.94 -22.30
C ALA A 683 27.94 23.41 -22.73
N ASP A 684 29.10 24.07 -22.73
CA ASP A 684 29.25 25.32 -23.46
C ASP A 684 29.55 24.95 -24.93
N VAL A 685 28.85 25.54 -25.90
CA VAL A 685 28.93 25.19 -27.32
C VAL A 685 29.08 26.46 -28.17
N TRP A 686 29.93 26.40 -29.19
CA TRP A 686 30.09 27.44 -30.20
C TRP A 686 29.32 27.06 -31.47
N TRP A 687 28.46 27.96 -31.96
CA TRP A 687 27.79 27.81 -33.26
C TRP A 687 28.22 28.93 -34.20
N TYR A 688 28.64 28.55 -35.41
CA TYR A 688 28.97 29.49 -36.46
C TYR A 688 27.67 29.99 -37.10
N ASN A 689 27.39 31.29 -37.03
CA ASN A 689 26.25 31.89 -37.71
C ASN A 689 26.72 32.32 -39.10
N GLY A 690 26.44 31.51 -40.12
CA GLY A 690 27.09 31.51 -41.43
C GLY A 690 26.88 32.74 -42.31
N THR A 691 27.35 33.91 -41.89
CA THR A 691 27.46 35.10 -42.75
C THR A 691 28.89 35.60 -42.97
N ASP A 692 29.92 34.83 -42.61
CA ASP A 692 31.29 35.12 -43.04
C ASP A 692 32.07 33.82 -43.29
N ASP A 693 31.92 33.31 -44.52
CA ASP A 693 33.00 32.61 -45.20
C ASP A 693 33.88 33.68 -45.84
N ASP A 694 34.80 34.27 -45.07
CA ASP A 694 36.02 34.80 -45.64
C ASP A 694 37.16 34.70 -44.62
N ILE A 695 38.02 33.71 -44.85
CA ILE A 695 39.45 33.91 -44.65
C ILE A 695 39.85 35.06 -45.59
N LYS A 696 39.80 36.29 -45.07
CA LYS A 696 40.69 37.41 -45.44
C LYS A 696 40.98 38.31 -44.25
#